data_AF-A0A847K0J6-F1
#
_entry.id   AF-A0A847K0J6-F1
#
_cell.length_a   1.000
_cell.length_b   1.000
_cell.length_c   1.000
_cell.angle_alpha   90.00
_cell.angle_beta   90.00
_cell.angle_gamma   90.00
#
_symmetry.space_group_name_H-M   'P 1'
#
loop_
_entity.id
_entity.type
_entity.pdbx_description
1 polymer ?
#
loop_
_entity_poly.entity_id
_entity_poly.type
_entity_poly.pdbx_seq_one_letter_code
_entity_poly.pdbx_strand_id
1 'polypeptide(L)'
;MEHARPSPVRAFPLAAFVLASLACGGSAFAQQYRNVVNEPFRTVASGPMSAIVVDVPATRATADRGAVYSAVRAARSRRDRSVARYLEVFRRVTGYRGRLHPCVPDIVVERMGGKPILPALAPTRAANQLSFAFLPTGTAGGWTAAWQSDLNTIIGVVYAELVNVYGPPSWSGTVTIINGDSLPAGEIISDPDALSGGIYNVSRGEITIPQNLSVQSAILNLTQMLAVAFHGPALISYDPWERGMARAATLATLRNVKPVLQTKPSAVFGGSLGDFEVYDPMWHALDRYDWLNQPALGNDRFYPVSRQNTQANTAGFPLMLVPRLQMAGSAWLKVLTEAPTFLAAFNSAYYAALSADPGLRNRVPDLVAVARQALASIGVTSIEGLPFDDWFLRQHVLDSSVSPGPKLYAMPSALRPDATDDDFALGVILAYYRTTFDGSGNSDEVDLNAIGYPIYRDFTFDNRLFIGAQYERVDIRDGIGTVAPTFFNTIGGDAALQGRMRITMDFPMGAESVRIEAAPRSMGKVGQPNNLWGVVVGADTGTLRLEADGIATADIPVRQGAFGAAVDPVLLNQPRRATVTFTDPTNNVTQRRLISGVGEQILVLDVAPSIDAREVTLPAGPAMVAFPIRPLQSRAADALVSPTTGLPLFSDASLLMAQWRQSQPGEDKYLRYPSMEPITPGKGYWLSLPAATTVKITGRLASRERDVTVGLLYGWNQIGNPYETAITPNDLQFQYMADNVPVDLSTAVARGWVVSHTIPGVGQSAIWGYSPATGYRPALVLEPWTGYWIRVLVSEGLTLTYRSPAGRAAPTAAAVRSSSAGWSVALTATDVSGRGATAMFGQVAGATRGRDAHLDAAAPPAFATGAPVIGFDHPEWTVQDGLCYSDFRGAGDRSVWRLTVDTPLPNTAYTLRWDGLARVPRATRLCIVDTATGTRRYMHAASSYAFSSGTSRTRVFEIVPEVRGSSALRILNVRSDQSRAGRGRPVSMSFDLSAPASISAHIADGAGRLIRRLSQGRSASAGTTSLLWDTRDDRGISVPAGAYTVVITARTADGDLARAISPLVLTR
;
A
#
# COMPACT_ATOMS: atom_id res chain seq x y z
N MET A 1 -7.37 -18.42 58.83
CA MET A 1 -7.91 -19.42 57.88
C MET A 1 -6.85 -19.64 56.80
N GLU A 2 -6.72 -20.88 56.36
CA GLU A 2 -5.51 -21.57 55.89
C GLU A 2 -4.78 -21.03 54.63
N HIS A 3 -3.50 -21.42 54.58
CA HIS A 3 -2.55 -21.52 53.45
C HIS A 3 -3.19 -21.99 52.11
N ALA A 4 -2.65 -21.74 50.91
CA ALA A 4 -1.32 -22.15 50.44
C ALA A 4 -0.96 -21.65 49.01
N ARG A 5 0.33 -21.82 48.71
CA ARG A 5 1.08 -21.62 47.45
C ARG A 5 0.73 -22.59 46.29
N PRO A 6 1.27 -22.34 45.06
CA PRO A 6 0.93 -23.03 43.79
C PRO A 6 1.90 -24.18 43.39
N SER A 7 1.49 -25.03 42.42
CA SER A 7 2.28 -25.82 41.41
C SER A 7 1.52 -27.10 40.95
N PRO A 8 1.92 -27.89 39.92
CA PRO A 8 2.51 -27.58 38.59
C PRO A 8 1.90 -28.41 37.41
N VAL A 9 2.28 -28.01 36.19
CA VAL A 9 2.43 -28.73 34.90
C VAL A 9 2.04 -30.23 34.82
N ARG A 10 1.21 -30.59 33.80
CA ARG A 10 1.40 -31.80 32.98
C ARG A 10 1.04 -31.54 31.51
N ALA A 11 2.01 -31.80 30.63
CA ALA A 11 1.84 -31.93 29.18
C ALA A 11 1.14 -33.23 28.83
N PHE A 12 0.35 -33.27 27.74
CA PHE A 12 0.07 -34.42 26.83
C PHE A 12 -0.86 -33.96 25.66
N PRO A 13 -1.00 -34.71 24.55
CA PRO A 13 -0.55 -34.28 23.21
C PRO A 13 -1.67 -33.95 22.20
N LEU A 14 -1.25 -33.50 21.00
CA LEU A 14 -2.02 -33.51 19.74
C LEU A 14 -2.81 -34.83 19.55
N ALA A 15 -4.13 -34.73 19.41
CA ALA A 15 -4.97 -35.40 18.41
C ALA A 15 -6.44 -35.39 18.85
N ALA A 16 -7.35 -35.19 17.90
CA ALA A 16 -8.81 -35.37 17.99
C ALA A 16 -9.62 -34.29 18.73
N PHE A 17 -9.98 -33.22 18.00
CA PHE A 17 -11.29 -32.56 18.14
C PHE A 17 -11.74 -32.02 16.76
N VAL A 18 -12.22 -32.93 15.91
CA VAL A 18 -12.92 -32.63 14.63
C VAL A 18 -14.40 -33.05 14.68
N LEU A 19 -14.90 -33.64 15.77
CA LEU A 19 -16.26 -34.17 15.84
C LEU A 19 -16.91 -33.87 17.19
N ALA A 20 -17.39 -32.63 17.38
CA ALA A 20 -18.46 -32.27 18.34
C ALA A 20 -18.81 -30.77 18.25
N SER A 21 -19.44 -30.35 17.16
CA SER A 21 -20.18 -29.07 17.10
C SER A 21 -21.57 -29.23 16.48
N LEU A 22 -22.07 -30.47 16.40
CA LEU A 22 -23.47 -30.76 16.11
C LEU A 22 -24.22 -30.89 17.44
N ALA A 23 -25.31 -30.13 17.56
CA ALA A 23 -26.25 -30.09 18.69
C ALA A 23 -25.91 -29.13 19.85
N CYS A 24 -26.01 -27.83 19.58
CA CYS A 24 -26.71 -26.89 20.46
C CYS A 24 -27.28 -25.76 19.60
N GLY A 25 -28.60 -25.59 19.62
CA GLY A 25 -29.34 -24.62 18.82
C GLY A 25 -28.93 -23.19 19.13
N GLY A 26 -28.09 -22.61 18.27
CA GLY A 26 -27.87 -21.18 18.17
C GLY A 26 -28.83 -20.58 17.15
N SER A 27 -29.46 -19.47 17.50
CA SER A 27 -30.27 -18.62 16.63
C SER A 27 -29.64 -18.47 15.24
N ALA A 28 -30.39 -18.85 14.20
CA ALA A 28 -29.99 -18.77 12.80
C ALA A 28 -29.81 -17.30 12.38
N PHE A 29 -28.61 -16.76 12.57
CA PHE A 29 -28.15 -15.61 11.79
C PHE A 29 -28.11 -16.04 10.31
N ALA A 30 -28.71 -15.25 9.43
CA ALA A 30 -28.69 -15.49 7.99
C ALA A 30 -27.23 -15.65 7.52
N GLN A 31 -26.82 -16.88 7.19
CA GLN A 31 -25.45 -17.19 6.79
C GLN A 31 -25.11 -16.37 5.53
N GLN A 32 -24.13 -15.46 5.64
CA GLN A 32 -23.60 -14.70 4.52
C GLN A 32 -22.36 -15.41 3.95
N TYR A 33 -22.25 -15.48 2.62
CA TYR A 33 -21.10 -16.08 1.95
C TYR A 33 -19.94 -15.08 1.81
N ARG A 34 -18.72 -15.59 1.98
CA ARG A 34 -17.44 -14.88 1.95
C ARG A 34 -16.33 -15.71 1.30
N ASN A 35 -15.20 -15.08 0.98
CA ASN A 35 -13.95 -15.77 0.66
C ASN A 35 -13.46 -16.57 1.88
N VAL A 36 -13.28 -17.88 1.71
CA VAL A 36 -12.56 -18.76 2.66
C VAL A 36 -11.07 -18.85 2.32
N VAL A 37 -10.70 -18.59 1.06
CA VAL A 37 -9.33 -18.32 0.62
C VAL A 37 -9.35 -16.97 -0.09
N ASN A 38 -8.55 -16.02 0.39
CA ASN A 38 -8.50 -14.65 -0.10
C ASN A 38 -7.13 -14.35 -0.76
N GLU A 39 -6.81 -15.12 -1.80
CA GLU A 39 -5.61 -14.97 -2.63
C GLU A 39 -5.99 -14.26 -3.96
N PRO A 40 -5.26 -13.21 -4.39
CA PRO A 40 -5.41 -12.52 -5.65
C PRO A 40 -5.53 -13.48 -6.79
N PHE A 41 -6.58 -13.31 -7.58
CA PHE A 41 -6.87 -14.15 -8.74
C PHE A 41 -7.04 -15.67 -8.43
N ARG A 42 -7.03 -16.08 -7.15
CA ARG A 42 -7.05 -17.49 -6.72
C ARG A 42 -7.99 -17.74 -5.53
N THR A 43 -9.05 -16.95 -5.45
CA THR A 43 -10.00 -16.99 -4.34
C THR A 43 -10.86 -18.25 -4.32
N VAL A 44 -11.29 -18.60 -3.12
CA VAL A 44 -12.28 -19.67 -2.89
C VAL A 44 -13.40 -19.12 -2.02
N ALA A 45 -14.64 -19.22 -2.49
CA ALA A 45 -15.83 -18.73 -1.79
C ALA A 45 -16.50 -19.86 -0.98
N SER A 46 -17.22 -19.47 0.06
CA SER A 46 -18.07 -20.38 0.85
C SER A 46 -19.44 -20.65 0.21
N GLY A 47 -19.78 -19.98 -0.89
CA GLY A 47 -21.03 -20.16 -1.63
C GLY A 47 -21.29 -19.03 -2.64
N PRO A 48 -22.53 -18.88 -3.14
CA PRO A 48 -22.87 -17.92 -4.20
C PRO A 48 -22.78 -16.47 -3.71
N MET A 49 -21.66 -15.79 -4.00
CA MET A 49 -21.45 -14.41 -3.57
C MET A 49 -22.11 -13.37 -4.48
N SER A 50 -22.37 -13.73 -5.74
CA SER A 50 -22.99 -12.92 -6.80
C SER A 50 -24.52 -12.82 -6.71
N ALA A 51 -25.16 -13.58 -5.80
CA ALA A 51 -26.60 -13.69 -5.66
C ALA A 51 -27.13 -13.11 -4.33
N ILE A 52 -28.34 -12.58 -4.38
CA ILE A 52 -29.18 -12.29 -3.21
C ILE A 52 -29.75 -13.62 -2.72
N VAL A 53 -29.33 -14.03 -1.53
CA VAL A 53 -29.71 -15.31 -0.94
C VAL A 53 -30.88 -15.10 0.02
N VAL A 54 -32.00 -15.76 -0.24
CA VAL A 54 -33.25 -15.57 0.53
C VAL A 54 -33.61 -16.85 1.26
N ASP A 55 -33.63 -16.80 2.59
CA ASP A 55 -34.10 -17.93 3.40
C ASP A 55 -35.62 -18.08 3.27
N VAL A 56 -36.08 -19.29 2.95
CA VAL A 56 -37.51 -19.62 2.78
C VAL A 56 -37.95 -20.74 3.74
N PRO A 57 -39.23 -20.77 4.16
CA PRO A 57 -39.78 -21.82 5.02
C PRO A 57 -39.68 -23.22 4.42
N ALA A 58 -39.81 -24.27 5.25
CA ALA A 58 -39.69 -25.67 4.84
C ALA A 58 -40.73 -26.11 3.79
N THR A 59 -41.87 -25.43 3.70
CA THR A 59 -42.90 -25.65 2.67
C THR A 59 -42.93 -24.46 1.72
N ARG A 60 -42.74 -24.72 0.43
CA ARG A 60 -42.63 -23.69 -0.61
C ARG A 60 -44.00 -23.42 -1.24
N ALA A 61 -44.76 -22.48 -0.70
CA ALA A 61 -46.03 -22.07 -1.29
C ALA A 61 -45.82 -20.95 -2.33
N THR A 62 -46.73 -20.85 -3.31
CA THR A 62 -46.78 -19.71 -4.25
C THR A 62 -46.99 -18.36 -3.55
N ALA A 63 -47.57 -18.37 -2.35
CA ALA A 63 -47.74 -17.19 -1.48
C ALA A 63 -46.42 -16.72 -0.79
N ASP A 64 -45.33 -17.49 -0.85
CA ASP A 64 -44.05 -17.15 -0.21
C ASP A 64 -43.14 -16.26 -1.08
N ARG A 65 -43.65 -15.71 -2.19
CA ARG A 65 -42.91 -14.76 -3.04
C ARG A 65 -42.60 -13.43 -2.34
N GLY A 66 -43.42 -13.03 -1.38
CA GLY A 66 -43.26 -11.77 -0.64
C GLY A 66 -41.89 -11.62 0.05
N ALA A 67 -41.32 -12.70 0.59
CA ALA A 67 -39.98 -12.67 1.21
C ALA A 67 -38.87 -12.35 0.19
N VAL A 68 -38.96 -12.93 -1.01
CA VAL A 68 -38.01 -12.69 -2.10
C VAL A 68 -38.09 -11.24 -2.57
N TYR A 69 -39.28 -10.75 -2.89
CA TYR A 69 -39.44 -9.37 -3.36
C TYR A 69 -39.09 -8.33 -2.29
N SER A 70 -39.36 -8.62 -1.00
CA SER A 70 -38.92 -7.79 0.12
C SER A 70 -37.39 -7.70 0.21
N ALA A 71 -36.69 -8.84 0.12
CA ALA A 71 -35.22 -8.88 0.13
C ALA A 71 -34.63 -8.13 -1.07
N VAL A 72 -35.18 -8.34 -2.27
CA VAL A 72 -34.71 -7.62 -3.47
C VAL A 72 -34.97 -6.13 -3.36
N ARG A 73 -36.13 -5.70 -2.87
CA ARG A 73 -36.43 -4.27 -2.66
C ARG A 73 -35.47 -3.62 -1.66
N ALA A 74 -35.14 -4.32 -0.58
CA ALA A 74 -34.16 -3.84 0.39
C ALA A 74 -32.78 -3.65 -0.26
N ALA A 75 -32.34 -4.61 -1.07
CA ALA A 75 -31.07 -4.52 -1.81
C ALA A 75 -31.08 -3.37 -2.87
N ARG A 76 -32.15 -3.28 -3.67
CA ARG A 76 -32.30 -2.29 -4.75
C ARG A 76 -32.40 -0.86 -4.23
N SER A 77 -33.22 -0.61 -3.20
CA SER A 77 -33.49 0.76 -2.73
C SER A 77 -32.22 1.54 -2.40
N ARG A 78 -31.18 0.88 -1.87
CA ARG A 78 -29.86 1.47 -1.59
C ARG A 78 -28.99 1.55 -2.85
N ARG A 79 -28.94 0.45 -3.62
CA ARG A 79 -28.13 0.32 -4.84
C ARG A 79 -28.56 1.24 -5.97
N ASP A 80 -29.83 1.60 -6.07
CA ASP A 80 -30.35 2.44 -7.15
C ASP A 80 -30.10 3.93 -6.86
N ARG A 81 -30.23 4.36 -5.60
CA ARG A 81 -29.92 5.73 -5.15
C ARG A 81 -28.46 6.12 -5.36
N SER A 82 -27.56 5.27 -4.85
CA SER A 82 -26.81 4.39 -5.72
C SER A 82 -26.55 4.83 -7.17
N VAL A 83 -26.54 3.90 -8.09
CA VAL A 83 -26.29 4.14 -9.51
C VAL A 83 -26.79 5.50 -10.06
N ALA A 84 -27.99 5.98 -9.70
CA ALA A 84 -28.47 7.34 -9.99
C ALA A 84 -27.48 8.48 -9.70
N ARG A 85 -26.90 8.57 -8.50
CA ARG A 85 -25.93 9.64 -8.17
C ARG A 85 -24.61 9.49 -8.95
N TYR A 86 -24.17 8.27 -9.20
CA TYR A 86 -23.01 8.04 -10.09
C TYR A 86 -23.30 8.57 -11.50
N LEU A 87 -24.48 8.26 -12.04
CA LEU A 87 -24.90 8.74 -13.36
C LEU A 87 -25.06 10.26 -13.41
N GLU A 88 -25.57 10.89 -12.35
CA GLU A 88 -25.63 12.35 -12.22
C GLU A 88 -24.24 12.97 -12.32
N VAL A 89 -23.29 12.43 -11.57
CA VAL A 89 -21.90 12.92 -11.59
C VAL A 89 -21.26 12.65 -12.95
N PHE A 90 -21.46 11.47 -13.52
CA PHE A 90 -20.99 11.12 -14.85
C PHE A 90 -21.50 12.10 -15.89
N ARG A 91 -22.81 12.40 -15.92
CA ARG A 91 -23.39 13.39 -16.85
C ARG A 91 -22.80 14.78 -16.64
N ARG A 92 -22.64 15.21 -15.39
CA ARG A 92 -22.06 16.51 -15.06
C ARG A 92 -20.63 16.65 -15.56
N VAL A 93 -19.82 15.61 -15.38
CA VAL A 93 -18.39 15.63 -15.74
C VAL A 93 -18.19 15.43 -17.23
N THR A 94 -18.92 14.51 -17.85
CA THR A 94 -18.74 14.14 -19.27
C THR A 94 -19.53 15.00 -20.25
N GLY A 95 -20.54 15.73 -19.76
CA GLY A 95 -21.50 16.43 -20.62
C GLY A 95 -22.45 15.49 -21.39
N TYR A 96 -22.44 14.18 -21.11
CA TYR A 96 -23.28 13.20 -21.80
C TYR A 96 -24.78 13.54 -21.69
N ARG A 97 -25.43 13.77 -22.83
CA ARG A 97 -26.85 14.18 -22.91
C ARG A 97 -27.84 13.04 -23.11
N GLY A 98 -27.35 11.86 -23.51
CA GLY A 98 -28.20 10.69 -23.74
C GLY A 98 -28.76 10.08 -22.45
N ARG A 99 -29.74 9.20 -22.60
CA ARG A 99 -30.16 8.31 -21.51
C ARG A 99 -29.06 7.27 -21.28
N LEU A 100 -28.74 7.00 -20.02
CA LEU A 100 -27.70 6.05 -19.62
C LEU A 100 -28.39 4.77 -19.15
N HIS A 101 -27.91 3.62 -19.62
CA HIS A 101 -28.53 2.32 -19.36
C HIS A 101 -27.55 1.40 -18.62
N PRO A 102 -27.28 1.62 -17.33
CA PRO A 102 -26.30 0.82 -16.58
C PRO A 102 -26.73 -0.64 -16.40
N CYS A 103 -28.05 -0.91 -16.37
CA CYS A 103 -28.67 -2.24 -16.40
C CYS A 103 -28.00 -3.24 -15.44
N VAL A 104 -28.26 -3.11 -14.14
CA VAL A 104 -27.63 -3.96 -13.11
C VAL A 104 -28.50 -5.19 -12.81
N PRO A 105 -28.17 -6.40 -13.31
CA PRO A 105 -29.00 -7.59 -13.11
C PRO A 105 -29.10 -7.99 -11.63
N ASP A 106 -30.22 -8.52 -11.17
CA ASP A 106 -30.30 -9.18 -9.85
C ASP A 106 -30.45 -10.69 -10.00
N ILE A 107 -29.63 -11.43 -9.28
CA ILE A 107 -29.67 -12.89 -9.23
C ILE A 107 -30.16 -13.28 -7.85
N VAL A 108 -31.21 -14.09 -7.78
CA VAL A 108 -31.79 -14.56 -6.52
C VAL A 108 -31.66 -16.07 -6.41
N VAL A 109 -31.21 -16.52 -5.24
CA VAL A 109 -31.18 -17.94 -4.87
C VAL A 109 -31.91 -18.11 -3.54
N GLU A 110 -32.94 -18.93 -3.52
CA GLU A 110 -33.63 -19.31 -2.29
C GLU A 110 -32.82 -20.37 -1.52
N ARG A 111 -32.89 -20.34 -0.20
CA ARG A 111 -32.20 -21.26 0.70
C ARG A 111 -33.17 -21.84 1.71
N MET A 112 -33.12 -23.16 1.90
CA MET A 112 -33.97 -23.87 2.88
C MET A 112 -33.08 -24.73 3.76
N GLY A 113 -33.21 -24.59 5.08
CA GLY A 113 -32.39 -25.33 6.05
C GLY A 113 -30.88 -25.14 5.84
N GLY A 114 -30.45 -23.94 5.43
CA GLY A 114 -29.05 -23.62 5.15
C GLY A 114 -28.52 -24.11 3.80
N LYS A 115 -29.34 -24.76 2.96
CA LYS A 115 -28.93 -25.28 1.63
C LYS A 115 -29.61 -24.51 0.49
N PRO A 116 -28.86 -24.03 -0.51
CA PRO A 116 -29.46 -23.42 -1.71
C PRO A 116 -30.44 -24.37 -2.40
N ILE A 117 -31.59 -23.84 -2.81
CA ILE A 117 -32.57 -24.53 -3.63
C ILE A 117 -32.23 -24.22 -5.08
N LEU A 118 -31.75 -25.21 -5.83
CA LEU A 118 -31.42 -25.06 -7.23
C LEU A 118 -32.18 -26.12 -8.05
N PRO A 119 -32.63 -25.79 -9.27
CA PRO A 119 -33.05 -26.81 -10.23
C PRO A 119 -31.95 -27.86 -10.43
N ALA A 120 -32.35 -29.08 -10.82
CA ALA A 120 -31.37 -30.11 -11.12
C ALA A 120 -30.54 -29.71 -12.35
N LEU A 121 -29.22 -29.88 -12.27
CA LEU A 121 -28.38 -29.93 -13.47
C LEU A 121 -28.83 -31.12 -14.30
N ALA A 122 -29.10 -30.92 -15.59
CA ALA A 122 -29.60 -31.97 -16.47
C ALA A 122 -28.50 -32.38 -17.46
N PRO A 123 -27.69 -33.41 -17.15
CA PRO A 123 -26.81 -34.02 -18.14
C PRO A 123 -27.66 -34.98 -19.00
N THR A 124 -28.43 -34.45 -19.95
CA THR A 124 -29.16 -35.27 -20.92
C THR A 124 -28.29 -35.62 -22.13
N ARG A 125 -28.58 -36.73 -22.83
CA ARG A 125 -27.94 -37.07 -24.12
C ARG A 125 -28.25 -36.05 -25.22
N ALA A 126 -29.36 -35.32 -25.10
CA ALA A 126 -29.72 -34.19 -25.95
C ALA A 126 -29.25 -32.87 -25.31
N ALA A 127 -28.95 -31.86 -26.14
CA ALA A 127 -28.64 -30.52 -25.67
C ALA A 127 -29.83 -29.95 -24.88
N ASN A 128 -29.54 -29.35 -23.72
CA ASN A 128 -30.56 -28.71 -22.89
C ASN A 128 -31.22 -27.54 -23.63
N GLN A 129 -32.48 -27.26 -23.29
CA GLN A 129 -33.24 -26.16 -23.87
C GLN A 129 -34.14 -25.49 -22.82
N LEU A 130 -34.23 -24.16 -22.88
CA LEU A 130 -35.21 -23.39 -22.14
C LEU A 130 -36.42 -23.11 -23.02
N SER A 131 -37.61 -23.22 -22.43
CA SER A 131 -38.85 -22.68 -22.99
C SER A 131 -39.25 -21.43 -22.21
N PHE A 132 -40.07 -20.57 -22.81
CA PHE A 132 -40.47 -19.30 -22.19
C PHE A 132 -41.99 -19.23 -22.08
N ALA A 133 -42.48 -18.87 -20.90
CA ALA A 133 -43.90 -18.72 -20.62
C ALA A 133 -44.21 -17.34 -20.04
N PHE A 134 -45.42 -16.88 -20.28
CA PHE A 134 -45.94 -15.63 -19.73
C PHE A 134 -47.14 -15.95 -18.85
N LEU A 135 -47.32 -15.17 -17.78
CA LEU A 135 -48.55 -15.22 -17.00
C LEU A 135 -49.74 -14.72 -17.86
N PRO A 136 -50.97 -15.23 -17.65
CA PRO A 136 -52.13 -14.83 -18.43
C PRO A 136 -52.36 -13.31 -18.39
N THR A 137 -52.72 -12.73 -19.53
CA THR A 137 -53.04 -11.30 -19.63
C THR A 137 -54.16 -10.93 -18.66
N GLY A 138 -53.99 -9.83 -17.91
CA GLY A 138 -54.94 -9.38 -16.89
C GLY A 138 -54.79 -10.03 -15.51
N THR A 139 -53.85 -10.96 -15.33
CA THR A 139 -53.47 -11.48 -14.00
C THR A 139 -52.30 -10.69 -13.41
N ALA A 140 -52.09 -10.79 -12.10
CA ALA A 140 -50.95 -10.16 -11.44
C ALA A 140 -49.62 -10.70 -12.01
N GLY A 141 -48.73 -9.80 -12.43
CA GLY A 141 -47.50 -10.12 -13.14
C GLY A 141 -47.68 -10.43 -14.63
N GLY A 142 -48.91 -10.35 -15.16
CA GLY A 142 -49.21 -10.53 -16.57
C GLY A 142 -48.77 -9.36 -17.45
N TRP A 143 -48.53 -9.66 -18.73
CA TRP A 143 -48.17 -8.68 -19.76
C TRP A 143 -49.35 -8.38 -20.66
N THR A 144 -49.39 -7.19 -21.27
CA THR A 144 -50.36 -6.90 -22.33
C THR A 144 -50.00 -7.64 -23.62
N ALA A 145 -50.95 -7.80 -24.54
CA ALA A 145 -50.72 -8.50 -25.80
C ALA A 145 -49.58 -7.86 -26.65
N ALA A 146 -49.51 -6.52 -26.70
CA ALA A 146 -48.45 -5.81 -27.42
C ALA A 146 -47.06 -6.11 -26.82
N TRP A 147 -46.94 -6.05 -25.48
CA TRP A 147 -45.69 -6.39 -24.80
C TRP A 147 -45.30 -7.86 -24.98
N GLN A 148 -46.26 -8.79 -24.88
CA GLN A 148 -45.98 -10.21 -25.12
C GLN A 148 -45.50 -10.46 -26.56
N SER A 149 -46.06 -9.76 -27.54
CA SER A 149 -45.62 -9.85 -28.94
C SER A 149 -44.16 -9.44 -29.11
N ASP A 150 -43.78 -8.28 -28.58
CA ASP A 150 -42.41 -7.77 -28.69
C ASP A 150 -41.43 -8.64 -27.91
N LEU A 151 -41.75 -9.02 -26.66
CA LEU A 151 -40.88 -9.88 -25.83
C LEU A 151 -40.68 -11.26 -26.47
N ASN A 152 -41.74 -11.88 -27.01
CA ASN A 152 -41.61 -13.14 -27.76
C ASN A 152 -40.73 -12.99 -29.00
N THR A 153 -40.87 -11.88 -29.73
CA THR A 153 -40.05 -11.61 -30.92
C THR A 153 -38.59 -11.45 -30.55
N ILE A 154 -38.28 -10.69 -29.49
CA ILE A 154 -36.92 -10.53 -28.99
C ILE A 154 -36.35 -11.90 -28.57
N ILE A 155 -37.07 -12.66 -27.73
CA ILE A 155 -36.64 -13.99 -27.27
C ILE A 155 -36.38 -14.92 -28.47
N GLY A 156 -37.30 -14.98 -29.43
CA GLY A 156 -37.19 -15.85 -30.59
C GLY A 156 -35.96 -15.56 -31.47
N VAL A 157 -35.55 -14.29 -31.57
CA VAL A 157 -34.34 -13.89 -32.32
C VAL A 157 -33.07 -14.08 -31.47
N VAL A 158 -33.09 -13.60 -30.23
CA VAL A 158 -31.91 -13.55 -29.36
C VAL A 158 -31.53 -14.94 -28.83
N TYR A 159 -32.49 -15.80 -28.51
CA TYR A 159 -32.23 -17.11 -27.91
C TYR A 159 -31.36 -18.01 -28.79
N ALA A 160 -31.65 -18.07 -30.09
CA ALA A 160 -30.87 -18.88 -31.03
C ALA A 160 -29.41 -18.41 -31.08
N GLU A 161 -29.19 -17.09 -31.10
CA GLU A 161 -27.83 -16.55 -31.11
C GLU A 161 -27.13 -16.67 -29.75
N LEU A 162 -27.86 -16.56 -28.63
CA LEU A 162 -27.31 -16.88 -27.31
C LEU A 162 -26.84 -18.33 -27.26
N VAL A 163 -27.56 -19.29 -27.83
CA VAL A 163 -27.07 -20.68 -27.92
C VAL A 163 -25.78 -20.77 -28.74
N ASN A 164 -25.63 -19.97 -29.80
CA ASN A 164 -24.39 -19.93 -30.59
C ASN A 164 -23.21 -19.35 -29.81
N VAL A 165 -23.42 -18.25 -29.09
CA VAL A 165 -22.36 -17.52 -28.35
C VAL A 165 -22.02 -18.20 -27.01
N TYR A 166 -23.03 -18.67 -26.29
CA TYR A 166 -22.96 -19.18 -24.92
C TYR A 166 -23.00 -20.70 -24.81
N GLY A 167 -23.36 -21.40 -25.89
CA GLY A 167 -23.67 -22.81 -25.87
C GLY A 167 -25.05 -23.11 -25.29
N PRO A 168 -25.45 -24.40 -25.24
CA PRO A 168 -26.70 -24.80 -24.62
C PRO A 168 -26.77 -24.40 -23.13
N PRO A 169 -27.96 -24.13 -22.58
CA PRO A 169 -28.15 -23.85 -21.15
C PRO A 169 -27.71 -25.04 -20.26
N SER A 170 -27.42 -24.77 -18.99
CA SER A 170 -27.00 -25.82 -18.02
C SER A 170 -28.14 -26.76 -17.58
N TRP A 171 -29.38 -26.39 -17.90
CA TRP A 171 -30.59 -27.04 -17.46
C TRP A 171 -31.68 -26.92 -18.52
N SER A 172 -32.68 -27.81 -18.44
CA SER A 172 -33.89 -27.74 -19.26
C SER A 172 -35.08 -27.38 -18.39
N GLY A 173 -35.94 -26.50 -18.88
CA GLY A 173 -37.15 -26.12 -18.16
C GLY A 173 -37.80 -24.85 -18.70
N THR A 174 -38.93 -24.49 -18.10
CA THR A 174 -39.68 -23.29 -18.46
C THR A 174 -39.20 -22.11 -17.62
N VAL A 175 -38.79 -21.03 -18.28
CA VAL A 175 -38.54 -19.74 -17.66
C VAL A 175 -39.80 -18.87 -17.79
N THR A 176 -40.37 -18.46 -16.66
CA THR A 176 -41.55 -17.59 -16.64
C THR A 176 -41.14 -16.12 -16.66
N ILE A 177 -41.63 -15.36 -17.64
CA ILE A 177 -41.40 -13.92 -17.77
C ILE A 177 -42.53 -13.14 -17.10
N ILE A 178 -42.20 -12.38 -16.07
CA ILE A 178 -43.13 -11.70 -15.16
C ILE A 178 -42.98 -10.18 -15.31
N ASN A 179 -44.11 -9.49 -15.43
CA ASN A 179 -44.20 -8.04 -15.43
C ASN A 179 -44.10 -7.51 -13.99
N GLY A 180 -42.96 -6.93 -13.64
CA GLY A 180 -42.69 -6.38 -12.31
C GLY A 180 -43.61 -5.22 -11.90
N ASP A 181 -44.17 -4.49 -12.88
CA ASP A 181 -45.07 -3.36 -12.64
C ASP A 181 -46.54 -3.79 -12.47
N SER A 182 -46.87 -5.03 -12.82
CA SER A 182 -48.22 -5.58 -12.67
C SER A 182 -48.35 -6.53 -11.47
N LEU A 183 -47.34 -6.59 -10.59
CA LEU A 183 -47.38 -7.39 -9.37
C LEU A 183 -48.28 -6.76 -8.29
N PRO A 184 -48.73 -7.53 -7.28
CA PRO A 184 -49.52 -6.99 -6.17
C PRO A 184 -48.76 -5.91 -5.38
N ALA A 185 -49.51 -5.02 -4.72
CA ALA A 185 -48.92 -4.00 -3.84
C ALA A 185 -48.05 -4.68 -2.76
N GLY A 186 -46.81 -4.20 -2.60
CA GLY A 186 -45.82 -4.84 -1.72
C GLY A 186 -44.87 -5.79 -2.45
N GLU A 187 -45.21 -6.29 -3.64
CA GLU A 187 -44.35 -7.14 -4.49
C GLU A 187 -43.83 -6.43 -5.74
N ILE A 188 -44.40 -5.27 -6.10
CA ILE A 188 -43.97 -4.47 -7.26
C ILE A 188 -42.45 -4.24 -7.28
N ILE A 189 -41.88 -4.48 -8.46
CA ILE A 189 -40.48 -4.28 -8.82
C ILE A 189 -40.44 -3.37 -10.05
N SER A 190 -40.70 -2.08 -9.83
CA SER A 190 -40.59 -1.03 -10.85
C SER A 190 -39.16 -0.52 -10.98
N ASP A 191 -38.84 0.05 -12.15
CA ASP A 191 -37.56 0.70 -12.42
C ASP A 191 -37.75 1.88 -13.38
N PRO A 192 -38.38 2.98 -12.92
CA PRO A 192 -38.68 4.12 -13.78
C PRO A 192 -37.42 4.72 -14.42
N ASP A 193 -36.28 4.61 -13.74
CA ASP A 193 -35.00 5.17 -14.18
C ASP A 193 -34.19 4.20 -15.07
N ALA A 194 -34.63 2.94 -15.25
CA ALA A 194 -33.94 1.88 -16.00
C ALA A 194 -32.53 1.55 -15.48
N LEU A 195 -32.37 1.47 -14.16
CA LEU A 195 -31.10 1.18 -13.48
C LEU A 195 -30.83 -0.32 -13.30
N SER A 196 -31.87 -1.15 -13.26
CA SER A 196 -31.90 -2.37 -12.48
C SER A 196 -31.93 -3.70 -13.27
N GLY A 197 -31.81 -3.71 -14.60
CA GLY A 197 -31.50 -4.93 -15.37
C GLY A 197 -32.56 -6.07 -15.41
N GLY A 198 -33.42 -6.21 -14.40
CA GLY A 198 -34.27 -7.38 -14.15
C GLY A 198 -33.84 -8.20 -12.92
N ILE A 199 -34.72 -9.10 -12.48
CA ILE A 199 -34.45 -10.12 -11.45
C ILE A 199 -34.55 -11.49 -12.12
N TYR A 200 -33.54 -12.34 -11.97
CA TYR A 200 -33.64 -13.76 -12.23
C TYR A 200 -33.63 -14.54 -10.92
N ASN A 201 -34.75 -15.21 -10.61
CA ASN A 201 -34.82 -16.16 -9.51
C ASN A 201 -34.46 -17.56 -10.02
N VAL A 202 -33.23 -17.98 -9.71
CA VAL A 202 -32.66 -19.27 -10.11
C VAL A 202 -33.50 -20.43 -9.58
N SER A 203 -33.96 -20.31 -8.33
CA SER A 203 -34.68 -21.37 -7.63
C SER A 203 -36.08 -21.62 -8.20
N ARG A 204 -36.68 -20.64 -8.89
CA ARG A 204 -38.02 -20.75 -9.49
C ARG A 204 -38.02 -20.79 -11.02
N GLY A 205 -36.92 -20.41 -11.68
CA GLY A 205 -36.91 -20.22 -13.13
C GLY A 205 -37.79 -19.04 -13.55
N GLU A 206 -37.69 -17.91 -12.84
CA GLU A 206 -38.53 -16.72 -13.07
C GLU A 206 -37.66 -15.51 -13.41
N ILE A 207 -37.97 -14.82 -14.50
CA ILE A 207 -37.41 -13.52 -14.85
C ILE A 207 -38.49 -12.47 -14.58
N THR A 208 -38.22 -11.54 -13.67
CA THR A 208 -39.08 -10.37 -13.40
C THR A 208 -38.41 -9.12 -13.96
N ILE A 209 -39.06 -8.46 -14.92
CA ILE A 209 -38.58 -7.18 -15.49
C ILE A 209 -39.71 -6.15 -15.46
N PRO A 210 -39.38 -4.86 -15.28
CA PRO A 210 -40.35 -3.77 -15.38
C PRO A 210 -40.70 -3.49 -16.85
N GLN A 211 -41.75 -2.71 -17.07
CA GLN A 211 -42.09 -2.13 -18.36
C GLN A 211 -41.03 -1.09 -18.73
N ASN A 212 -40.08 -1.51 -19.55
CA ASN A 212 -38.99 -0.66 -20.00
C ASN A 212 -39.52 0.55 -20.79
N LEU A 213 -38.86 1.70 -20.65
CA LEU A 213 -39.27 2.94 -21.31
C LEU A 213 -38.65 3.14 -22.71
N SER A 214 -37.80 2.21 -23.17
CA SER A 214 -37.16 2.26 -24.49
C SER A 214 -36.80 0.87 -25.00
N VAL A 215 -36.71 0.73 -26.34
CA VAL A 215 -36.19 -0.46 -27.03
C VAL A 215 -34.81 -0.84 -26.49
N GLN A 216 -33.93 0.18 -26.33
CA GLN A 216 -32.58 0.04 -25.74
C GLN A 216 -32.61 -0.75 -24.42
N SER A 217 -33.44 -0.33 -23.46
CA SER A 217 -33.49 -0.98 -22.14
C SER A 217 -34.14 -2.35 -22.22
N ALA A 218 -35.21 -2.51 -23.01
CA ALA A 218 -35.92 -3.77 -23.14
C ALA A 218 -35.03 -4.88 -23.68
N ILE A 219 -34.28 -4.60 -24.75
CA ILE A 219 -33.42 -5.58 -25.41
C ILE A 219 -32.20 -5.92 -24.58
N LEU A 220 -31.53 -4.92 -24.01
CA LEU A 220 -30.35 -5.14 -23.17
C LEU A 220 -30.70 -5.92 -21.90
N ASN A 221 -31.75 -5.51 -21.17
CA ASN A 221 -32.18 -6.15 -19.93
C ASN A 221 -32.62 -7.60 -20.17
N LEU A 222 -33.48 -7.82 -21.17
CA LEU A 222 -33.98 -9.15 -21.46
C LEU A 222 -32.86 -10.08 -21.91
N THR A 223 -32.00 -9.65 -22.84
CA THR A 223 -30.90 -10.48 -23.33
C THR A 223 -29.93 -10.85 -22.21
N GLN A 224 -29.59 -9.91 -21.32
CA GLN A 224 -28.73 -10.21 -20.19
C GLN A 224 -29.39 -11.16 -19.19
N MET A 225 -30.68 -11.00 -18.91
CA MET A 225 -31.43 -11.93 -18.06
C MET A 225 -31.49 -13.34 -18.66
N LEU A 226 -31.63 -13.46 -19.98
CA LEU A 226 -31.55 -14.74 -20.67
C LEU A 226 -30.16 -15.37 -20.53
N ALA A 227 -29.08 -14.60 -20.73
CA ALA A 227 -27.72 -15.09 -20.56
C ALA A 227 -27.45 -15.61 -19.13
N VAL A 228 -27.93 -14.91 -18.11
CA VAL A 228 -27.86 -15.37 -16.71
C VAL A 228 -28.72 -16.63 -16.49
N ALA A 229 -29.90 -16.71 -17.11
CA ALA A 229 -30.77 -17.89 -17.00
C ALA A 229 -30.19 -19.14 -17.67
N PHE A 230 -29.31 -18.99 -18.67
CA PHE A 230 -28.59 -20.13 -19.27
C PHE A 230 -27.67 -20.81 -18.26
N HIS A 231 -26.99 -20.06 -17.39
CA HIS A 231 -26.25 -20.64 -16.27
C HIS A 231 -27.19 -21.25 -15.23
N GLY A 232 -28.29 -20.58 -14.86
CA GLY A 232 -29.32 -21.16 -13.99
C GLY A 232 -28.73 -21.84 -12.74
N PRO A 233 -28.96 -23.16 -12.51
CA PRO A 233 -28.40 -23.88 -11.36
C PRO A 233 -26.86 -24.01 -11.38
N ALA A 234 -26.21 -23.72 -12.51
CA ALA A 234 -24.75 -23.67 -12.67
C ALA A 234 -24.13 -22.29 -12.37
N LEU A 235 -24.88 -21.35 -11.78
CA LEU A 235 -24.40 -20.03 -11.35
C LEU A 235 -22.95 -20.05 -10.81
N ILE A 236 -22.10 -19.16 -11.33
CA ILE A 236 -20.74 -18.93 -10.83
C ILE A 236 -20.79 -17.92 -9.68
N SER A 237 -20.03 -18.18 -8.62
CA SER A 237 -20.18 -17.43 -7.36
C SER A 237 -19.67 -15.99 -7.40
N TYR A 238 -18.84 -15.60 -8.37
CA TYR A 238 -18.18 -14.30 -8.41
C TYR A 238 -18.77 -13.39 -9.50
N ASP A 239 -19.06 -12.13 -9.15
CA ASP A 239 -19.59 -11.12 -10.08
C ASP A 239 -18.73 -10.89 -11.35
N PRO A 240 -17.38 -10.78 -11.27
CA PRO A 240 -16.54 -10.65 -12.46
C PRO A 240 -16.72 -11.76 -13.48
N TRP A 241 -17.05 -12.97 -13.04
CA TRP A 241 -17.29 -14.12 -13.91
C TRP A 241 -18.73 -14.14 -14.38
N GLU A 242 -19.68 -14.25 -13.46
CA GLU A 242 -21.09 -14.43 -13.81
C GLU A 242 -21.66 -13.23 -14.57
N ARG A 243 -21.59 -12.04 -13.97
CA ARG A 243 -22.16 -10.82 -14.57
C ARG A 243 -21.30 -10.33 -15.73
N GLY A 244 -19.98 -10.47 -15.60
CA GLY A 244 -19.03 -10.07 -16.65
C GLY A 244 -19.22 -10.88 -17.93
N MET A 245 -19.27 -12.21 -17.85
CA MET A 245 -19.51 -13.06 -19.01
C MET A 245 -20.92 -12.82 -19.58
N ALA A 246 -21.95 -12.66 -18.74
CA ALA A 246 -23.33 -12.45 -19.22
C ALA A 246 -23.44 -11.14 -20.01
N ARG A 247 -22.73 -10.10 -19.52
CA ARG A 247 -22.65 -8.81 -20.19
C ARG A 247 -21.92 -8.89 -21.53
N ALA A 248 -20.77 -9.58 -21.58
CA ALA A 248 -20.03 -9.76 -22.82
C ALA A 248 -20.84 -10.55 -23.87
N ALA A 249 -21.53 -11.62 -23.47
CA ALA A 249 -22.43 -12.35 -24.36
C ALA A 249 -23.56 -11.51 -24.89
N THR A 250 -24.16 -10.68 -24.02
CA THR A 250 -25.26 -9.81 -24.41
C THR A 250 -24.81 -8.90 -25.54
N LEU A 251 -23.65 -8.26 -25.40
CA LEU A 251 -23.09 -7.39 -26.44
C LEU A 251 -22.77 -8.15 -27.74
N ALA A 252 -22.14 -9.32 -27.64
CA ALA A 252 -21.81 -10.14 -28.81
C ALA A 252 -23.04 -10.64 -29.56
N THR A 253 -24.03 -11.15 -28.81
CA THR A 253 -25.32 -11.64 -29.36
C THR A 253 -26.05 -10.51 -30.05
N LEU A 254 -26.23 -9.37 -29.37
CA LEU A 254 -26.98 -8.25 -29.90
C LEU A 254 -26.30 -7.63 -31.11
N ARG A 255 -24.96 -7.58 -31.16
CA ARG A 255 -24.23 -7.21 -32.38
C ARG A 255 -24.64 -8.09 -33.56
N ASN A 256 -24.62 -9.41 -33.36
CA ASN A 256 -24.86 -10.37 -34.43
C ASN A 256 -26.32 -10.37 -34.91
N VAL A 257 -27.29 -10.17 -34.00
CA VAL A 257 -28.72 -10.16 -34.34
C VAL A 257 -29.30 -8.79 -34.67
N LYS A 258 -28.56 -7.69 -34.46
CA LYS A 258 -29.06 -6.33 -34.75
C LYS A 258 -29.66 -6.19 -36.15
N PRO A 259 -29.04 -6.68 -37.24
CA PRO A 259 -29.64 -6.61 -38.58
C PRO A 259 -30.99 -7.34 -38.69
N VAL A 260 -31.15 -8.46 -37.97
CA VAL A 260 -32.43 -9.20 -37.93
C VAL A 260 -33.48 -8.41 -37.15
N LEU A 261 -33.12 -7.88 -35.98
CA LEU A 261 -34.02 -7.09 -35.14
C LEU A 261 -34.48 -5.81 -35.84
N GLN A 262 -33.63 -5.19 -36.67
CA GLN A 262 -33.98 -4.03 -37.51
C GLN A 262 -35.14 -4.31 -38.49
N THR A 263 -35.39 -5.57 -38.84
CA THR A 263 -36.53 -5.96 -39.69
C THR A 263 -37.81 -6.20 -38.91
N LYS A 264 -37.76 -6.18 -37.58
CA LYS A 264 -38.91 -6.51 -36.71
C LYS A 264 -39.56 -5.22 -36.20
N PRO A 265 -40.82 -4.92 -36.57
CA PRO A 265 -41.52 -3.77 -36.02
C PRO A 265 -41.82 -3.98 -34.54
N SER A 266 -41.81 -2.88 -33.79
CA SER A 266 -42.12 -2.87 -32.36
C SER A 266 -43.59 -2.47 -32.13
N ALA A 267 -44.36 -3.32 -31.45
CA ALA A 267 -45.75 -3.05 -31.09
C ALA A 267 -45.87 -2.07 -29.91
N VAL A 268 -44.87 -2.01 -29.03
CA VAL A 268 -44.88 -1.18 -27.82
C VAL A 268 -44.22 0.18 -28.04
N PHE A 269 -43.06 0.20 -28.69
CA PHE A 269 -42.21 1.39 -28.78
C PHE A 269 -42.39 2.19 -30.07
N GLY A 270 -43.08 1.61 -31.07
CA GLY A 270 -43.02 2.10 -32.45
C GLY A 270 -41.63 1.87 -33.06
N GLY A 271 -41.52 2.08 -34.39
CA GLY A 271 -40.27 1.83 -35.10
C GLY A 271 -39.90 0.34 -35.11
N SER A 272 -38.62 0.04 -34.95
CA SER A 272 -38.06 -1.31 -34.99
C SER A 272 -37.47 -1.75 -33.66
N LEU A 273 -37.53 -3.06 -33.38
CA LEU A 273 -36.73 -3.68 -32.32
C LEU A 273 -35.22 -3.61 -32.59
N GLY A 274 -34.77 -3.17 -33.77
CA GLY A 274 -33.35 -2.92 -34.04
C GLY A 274 -32.86 -1.53 -33.66
N ASP A 275 -33.75 -0.65 -33.16
CA ASP A 275 -33.46 0.76 -32.86
C ASP A 275 -32.75 0.91 -31.50
N PHE A 276 -31.58 0.26 -31.38
CA PHE A 276 -30.75 0.26 -30.18
C PHE A 276 -29.25 0.41 -30.52
N GLU A 277 -28.49 0.97 -29.59
CA GLU A 277 -27.03 1.05 -29.64
C GLU A 277 -26.42 -0.16 -28.93
N VAL A 278 -25.64 -0.95 -29.68
CA VAL A 278 -25.03 -2.18 -29.16
C VAL A 278 -24.00 -1.82 -28.10
N TYR A 279 -23.18 -0.80 -28.37
CA TYR A 279 -21.99 -0.46 -27.60
C TYR A 279 -22.24 0.77 -26.73
N ASP A 280 -23.31 0.74 -25.93
CA ASP A 280 -23.59 1.77 -24.93
C ASP A 280 -22.37 1.98 -24.00
N PRO A 281 -21.91 3.22 -23.76
CA PRO A 281 -20.75 3.52 -22.93
C PRO A 281 -20.91 3.09 -21.46
N MET A 282 -22.12 2.70 -21.03
CA MET A 282 -22.37 2.11 -19.72
C MET A 282 -22.14 0.60 -19.66
N TRP A 283 -21.97 -0.06 -20.81
CA TRP A 283 -21.85 -1.52 -20.92
C TRP A 283 -20.43 -2.02 -21.14
N HIS A 284 -19.59 -1.20 -21.73
CA HIS A 284 -18.19 -1.49 -21.98
C HIS A 284 -17.36 -0.21 -21.79
N ALA A 285 -16.04 -0.38 -21.79
CA ALA A 285 -15.08 0.70 -21.72
C ALA A 285 -13.84 0.40 -22.58
N LEU A 286 -14.03 -0.30 -23.71
CA LEU A 286 -12.92 -0.74 -24.57
C LEU A 286 -12.13 0.45 -25.14
N ASP A 287 -12.80 1.56 -25.41
CA ASP A 287 -12.22 2.82 -25.91
C ASP A 287 -11.15 3.40 -24.98
N ARG A 288 -11.28 3.18 -23.67
CA ARG A 288 -10.42 3.78 -22.63
C ARG A 288 -9.95 2.76 -21.59
N TYR A 289 -9.89 1.50 -21.98
CA TYR A 289 -9.59 0.37 -21.09
C TYR A 289 -8.22 0.52 -20.40
N ASP A 290 -7.23 1.06 -21.13
CA ASP A 290 -5.87 1.32 -20.64
C ASP A 290 -5.86 2.24 -19.42
N TRP A 291 -6.72 3.26 -19.40
CA TRP A 291 -6.85 4.16 -18.25
C TRP A 291 -7.58 3.52 -17.08
N LEU A 292 -8.63 2.76 -17.37
CA LEU A 292 -9.55 2.27 -16.35
C LEU A 292 -9.08 0.97 -15.69
N ASN A 293 -8.20 0.19 -16.32
CA ASN A 293 -7.69 -1.04 -15.74
C ASN A 293 -6.69 -0.76 -14.59
N GLN A 294 -7.22 -0.47 -13.41
CA GLN A 294 -6.45 -0.12 -12.21
C GLN A 294 -6.67 -1.15 -11.09
N PRO A 295 -5.68 -1.37 -10.20
CA PRO A 295 -5.78 -2.34 -9.10
C PRO A 295 -6.99 -2.15 -8.18
N ALA A 296 -7.48 -0.92 -8.03
CA ALA A 296 -8.64 -0.61 -7.19
C ALA A 296 -9.95 -1.27 -7.69
N LEU A 297 -10.00 -1.82 -8.90
CA LEU A 297 -11.15 -2.57 -9.39
C LEU A 297 -11.41 -3.87 -8.61
N GLY A 298 -10.36 -4.51 -8.08
CA GLY A 298 -10.45 -5.82 -7.44
C GLY A 298 -11.25 -5.81 -6.13
N ASN A 299 -12.24 -6.71 -6.05
CA ASN A 299 -13.00 -7.03 -4.84
C ASN A 299 -13.82 -8.33 -5.03
N ASP A 300 -14.25 -8.96 -3.93
CA ASP A 300 -15.07 -10.18 -3.95
C ASP A 300 -16.49 -9.97 -4.52
N ARG A 301 -16.99 -8.73 -4.47
CA ARG A 301 -18.32 -8.32 -4.94
C ARG A 301 -18.26 -6.95 -5.62
N PHE A 302 -19.15 -6.74 -6.59
CA PHE A 302 -19.28 -5.43 -7.22
C PHE A 302 -20.00 -4.40 -6.34
N TYR A 303 -20.89 -4.86 -5.46
CA TYR A 303 -21.63 -4.02 -4.52
C TYR A 303 -21.41 -4.53 -3.07
N PRO A 304 -20.91 -3.70 -2.14
CA PRO A 304 -20.52 -4.13 -0.79
C PRO A 304 -21.67 -4.64 0.09
N VAL A 305 -21.39 -5.55 1.02
CA VAL A 305 -22.41 -6.26 1.82
C VAL A 305 -23.14 -5.36 2.81
N SER A 306 -22.44 -4.46 3.51
CA SER A 306 -23.08 -3.54 4.48
C SER A 306 -24.10 -2.62 3.81
N ARG A 307 -23.92 -2.37 2.50
CA ARG A 307 -24.81 -1.55 1.69
C ARG A 307 -26.02 -2.33 1.16
N GLN A 308 -25.94 -3.66 1.14
CA GLN A 308 -27.08 -4.54 0.82
C GLN A 308 -27.97 -4.78 2.04
N ASN A 309 -27.39 -4.87 3.24
CA ASN A 309 -28.07 -5.21 4.49
C ASN A 309 -28.33 -3.99 5.40
N THR A 310 -29.08 -4.17 6.50
CA THR A 310 -29.39 -3.11 7.48
C THR A 310 -28.29 -2.87 8.50
N GLN A 311 -27.19 -3.65 8.47
CA GLN A 311 -26.10 -3.55 9.43
C GLN A 311 -24.93 -2.72 8.89
N ALA A 312 -24.77 -1.55 9.53
CA ALA A 312 -23.56 -0.73 9.69
C ALA A 312 -22.68 -0.49 8.46
N ASN A 313 -23.01 0.57 7.71
CA ASN A 313 -22.13 1.68 7.29
C ASN A 313 -22.87 2.48 6.20
N THR A 314 -23.93 3.20 6.58
CA THR A 314 -24.87 3.81 5.61
C THR A 314 -24.42 5.17 5.08
N ALA A 315 -23.29 5.70 5.53
CA ALA A 315 -22.93 7.12 5.39
C ALA A 315 -22.30 7.51 4.04
N GLY A 316 -22.40 6.67 3.00
CA GLY A 316 -21.81 6.98 1.71
C GLY A 316 -22.39 6.22 0.52
N PHE A 317 -21.70 6.25 -0.61
CA PHE A 317 -22.19 5.82 -1.89
C PHE A 317 -21.19 4.87 -2.60
N PRO A 318 -21.54 3.60 -2.88
CA PRO A 318 -20.67 2.69 -3.64
C PRO A 318 -20.51 3.08 -5.12
N LEU A 319 -19.42 3.78 -5.43
CA LEU A 319 -19.07 4.25 -6.78
C LEU A 319 -18.60 3.14 -7.72
N MET A 320 -18.12 2.03 -7.17
CA MET A 320 -17.37 1.03 -7.94
C MET A 320 -18.26 0.03 -8.70
N LEU A 321 -19.57 -0.03 -8.43
CA LEU A 321 -20.48 -0.98 -9.09
C LEU A 321 -20.48 -0.84 -10.63
N VAL A 322 -20.75 0.37 -11.13
CA VAL A 322 -20.86 0.61 -12.58
C VAL A 322 -19.51 0.42 -13.28
N PRO A 323 -18.38 0.99 -12.79
CA PRO A 323 -17.06 0.73 -13.36
C PRO A 323 -16.68 -0.75 -13.37
N ARG A 324 -16.95 -1.50 -12.30
CA ARG A 324 -16.66 -2.94 -12.24
C ARG A 324 -17.49 -3.73 -13.26
N LEU A 325 -18.78 -3.41 -13.42
CA LEU A 325 -19.63 -4.03 -14.45
C LEU A 325 -19.14 -3.72 -15.87
N GLN A 326 -18.78 -2.47 -16.15
CA GLN A 326 -18.22 -2.05 -17.45
C GLN A 326 -16.90 -2.77 -17.76
N MET A 327 -15.99 -2.78 -16.79
CA MET A 327 -14.65 -3.35 -16.97
C MET A 327 -14.70 -4.88 -17.09
N ALA A 328 -15.52 -5.57 -16.29
CA ALA A 328 -15.64 -7.02 -16.39
C ALA A 328 -16.31 -7.45 -17.70
N GLY A 329 -17.38 -6.76 -18.13
CA GLY A 329 -17.99 -6.98 -19.43
C GLY A 329 -16.99 -6.76 -20.57
N SER A 330 -16.17 -5.71 -20.48
CA SER A 330 -15.12 -5.42 -21.45
C SER A 330 -14.04 -6.50 -21.48
N ALA A 331 -13.55 -6.95 -20.31
CA ALA A 331 -12.52 -7.99 -20.23
C ALA A 331 -12.96 -9.28 -20.95
N TRP A 332 -14.18 -9.76 -20.69
CA TRP A 332 -14.71 -10.95 -21.37
C TRP A 332 -15.06 -10.68 -22.84
N LEU A 333 -15.47 -9.46 -23.19
CA LEU A 333 -15.68 -9.07 -24.59
C LEU A 333 -14.36 -9.10 -25.39
N LYS A 334 -13.22 -8.79 -24.77
CA LYS A 334 -11.90 -8.98 -25.39
C LYS A 334 -11.66 -10.45 -25.74
N VAL A 335 -11.93 -11.35 -24.80
CA VAL A 335 -11.82 -12.81 -25.03
C VAL A 335 -12.76 -13.25 -26.16
N LEU A 336 -14.01 -12.80 -26.17
CA LEU A 336 -14.97 -13.13 -27.24
C LEU A 336 -14.59 -12.54 -28.60
N THR A 337 -13.86 -11.42 -28.63
CA THR A 337 -13.39 -10.83 -29.89
C THR A 337 -12.23 -11.65 -30.48
N GLU A 338 -11.35 -12.17 -29.62
CA GLU A 338 -10.26 -13.07 -30.03
C GLU A 338 -10.77 -14.48 -30.37
N ALA A 339 -11.73 -14.96 -29.58
CA ALA A 339 -12.24 -16.33 -29.57
C ALA A 339 -13.79 -16.34 -29.49
N PRO A 340 -14.51 -16.13 -30.62
CA PRO A 340 -15.97 -15.94 -30.62
C PRO A 340 -16.79 -17.09 -30.02
N THR A 341 -16.28 -18.32 -30.08
CA THR A 341 -16.94 -19.53 -29.53
C THR A 341 -16.45 -19.92 -28.14
N PHE A 342 -15.64 -19.06 -27.50
CA PHE A 342 -15.04 -19.34 -26.19
C PHE A 342 -16.09 -19.65 -25.12
N LEU A 343 -17.15 -18.84 -24.99
CA LEU A 343 -18.13 -19.04 -23.92
C LEU A 343 -18.94 -20.33 -24.10
N ALA A 344 -19.26 -20.71 -25.34
CA ALA A 344 -19.85 -22.02 -25.63
C ALA A 344 -18.92 -23.19 -25.20
N ALA A 345 -17.63 -23.12 -25.53
CA ALA A 345 -16.65 -24.13 -25.13
C ALA A 345 -16.42 -24.15 -23.61
N PHE A 346 -16.32 -22.97 -23.00
CA PHE A 346 -16.16 -22.80 -21.55
C PHE A 346 -17.35 -23.37 -20.80
N ASN A 347 -18.58 -23.00 -21.17
CA ASN A 347 -19.78 -23.47 -20.50
C ASN A 347 -19.94 -24.98 -20.64
N SER A 348 -19.65 -25.55 -21.81
CA SER A 348 -19.66 -27.00 -22.00
C SER A 348 -18.70 -27.71 -21.04
N ALA A 349 -17.44 -27.26 -20.97
CA ALA A 349 -16.44 -27.83 -20.07
C ALA A 349 -16.77 -27.58 -18.59
N TYR A 350 -17.26 -26.39 -18.27
CA TYR A 350 -17.66 -25.97 -16.92
C TYR A 350 -18.82 -26.82 -16.40
N TYR A 351 -19.88 -27.03 -17.18
CA TYR A 351 -21.01 -27.84 -16.74
C TYR A 351 -20.61 -29.31 -16.52
N ALA A 352 -19.77 -29.86 -17.40
CA ALA A 352 -19.23 -31.20 -17.23
C ALA A 352 -18.42 -31.31 -15.93
N ALA A 353 -17.51 -30.37 -15.68
CA ALA A 353 -16.69 -30.36 -14.46
C ALA A 353 -17.54 -30.12 -13.20
N LEU A 354 -18.53 -29.24 -13.26
CA LEU A 354 -19.43 -28.92 -12.16
C LEU A 354 -20.31 -30.10 -11.75
N SER A 355 -20.70 -30.94 -12.71
CA SER A 355 -21.47 -32.16 -12.42
C SER A 355 -20.66 -33.18 -11.60
N ALA A 356 -19.33 -33.18 -11.75
CA ALA A 356 -18.41 -34.02 -10.98
C ALA A 356 -18.04 -33.38 -9.63
N ASP A 357 -17.87 -32.05 -9.59
CA ASP A 357 -17.53 -31.30 -8.38
C ASP A 357 -18.37 -30.01 -8.28
N PRO A 358 -19.47 -30.02 -7.51
CA PRO A 358 -20.32 -28.84 -7.33
C PRO A 358 -19.61 -27.64 -6.69
N GLY A 359 -18.49 -27.86 -5.99
CA GLY A 359 -17.69 -26.83 -5.34
C GLY A 359 -16.86 -25.99 -6.31
N LEU A 360 -16.65 -26.48 -7.54
CA LEU A 360 -15.86 -25.82 -8.59
C LEU A 360 -16.33 -24.38 -8.87
N ARG A 361 -17.64 -24.13 -8.84
CA ARG A 361 -18.24 -22.78 -9.02
C ARG A 361 -17.72 -21.71 -8.06
N ASN A 362 -17.13 -22.14 -6.94
CA ASN A 362 -16.62 -21.28 -5.88
C ASN A 362 -15.10 -21.08 -5.94
N ARG A 363 -14.35 -21.77 -6.82
CA ARG A 363 -12.89 -21.78 -6.84
C ARG A 363 -12.36 -21.17 -8.14
N VAL A 364 -11.84 -19.94 -8.06
CA VAL A 364 -11.27 -19.24 -9.24
C VAL A 364 -10.14 -20.02 -9.91
N PRO A 365 -9.22 -20.70 -9.20
CA PRO A 365 -8.18 -21.50 -9.87
C PRO A 365 -8.73 -22.57 -10.82
N ASP A 366 -9.85 -23.21 -10.45
CA ASP A 366 -10.49 -24.20 -11.31
C ASP A 366 -11.20 -23.56 -12.50
N LEU A 367 -11.88 -22.42 -12.28
CA LEU A 367 -12.51 -21.67 -13.36
C LEU A 367 -11.48 -21.21 -14.41
N VAL A 368 -10.30 -20.76 -13.96
CA VAL A 368 -9.17 -20.43 -14.83
C VAL A 368 -8.67 -21.66 -15.58
N ALA A 369 -8.59 -22.82 -14.92
CA ALA A 369 -8.20 -24.07 -15.59
C ALA A 369 -9.22 -24.50 -16.66
N VAL A 370 -10.52 -24.38 -16.38
CA VAL A 370 -11.60 -24.65 -17.36
C VAL A 370 -11.52 -23.66 -18.53
N ALA A 371 -11.28 -22.37 -18.27
CA ALA A 371 -11.10 -21.37 -19.33
C ALA A 371 -9.88 -21.68 -20.21
N ARG A 372 -8.76 -22.09 -19.63
CA ARG A 372 -7.57 -22.51 -20.37
C ARG A 372 -7.87 -23.73 -21.26
N GLN A 373 -8.56 -24.73 -20.71
CA GLN A 373 -8.97 -25.92 -21.46
C GLN A 373 -9.93 -25.57 -22.61
N ALA A 374 -10.89 -24.69 -22.35
CA ALA A 374 -11.85 -24.23 -23.36
C ALA A 374 -11.16 -23.52 -24.52
N LEU A 375 -10.25 -22.58 -24.25
CA LEU A 375 -9.45 -21.90 -25.27
C LEU A 375 -8.62 -22.89 -26.10
N ALA A 376 -7.94 -23.83 -25.42
CA ALA A 376 -7.17 -24.87 -26.10
C ALA A 376 -8.04 -25.75 -26.99
N SER A 377 -9.27 -26.09 -26.57
CA SER A 377 -10.20 -26.94 -27.33
C SER A 377 -10.68 -26.30 -28.64
N ILE A 378 -10.63 -24.97 -28.74
CA ILE A 378 -10.99 -24.20 -29.94
C ILE A 378 -9.76 -23.65 -30.67
N GLY A 379 -8.56 -24.14 -30.34
CA GLY A 379 -7.31 -23.78 -31.03
C GLY A 379 -6.76 -22.39 -30.71
N VAL A 380 -7.21 -21.75 -29.63
CA VAL A 380 -6.74 -20.42 -29.22
C VAL A 380 -5.68 -20.56 -28.13
N THR A 381 -4.47 -20.09 -28.40
CA THR A 381 -3.31 -20.24 -27.50
C THR A 381 -3.01 -18.98 -26.67
N SER A 382 -3.56 -17.82 -27.05
CA SER A 382 -3.29 -16.54 -26.41
C SER A 382 -4.44 -15.55 -26.58
N ILE A 383 -4.61 -14.63 -25.63
CA ILE A 383 -5.52 -13.47 -25.71
C ILE A 383 -4.67 -12.20 -25.74
N GLU A 384 -4.93 -11.30 -26.70
CA GLU A 384 -4.12 -10.09 -26.91
C GLU A 384 -2.61 -10.41 -27.01
N GLY A 385 -2.25 -11.56 -27.59
CA GLY A 385 -0.87 -12.03 -27.75
C GLY A 385 -0.20 -12.59 -26.49
N LEU A 386 -0.92 -12.74 -25.38
CA LEU A 386 -0.42 -13.28 -24.11
C LEU A 386 -1.04 -14.63 -23.78
N PRO A 387 -0.31 -15.57 -23.12
CA PRO A 387 -0.94 -16.73 -22.50
C PRO A 387 -2.11 -16.32 -21.60
N PHE A 388 -3.17 -17.14 -21.56
CA PHE A 388 -4.42 -16.76 -20.86
C PHE A 388 -4.19 -16.41 -19.39
N ASP A 389 -3.34 -17.16 -18.69
CA ASP A 389 -2.99 -16.90 -17.29
C ASP A 389 -2.35 -15.52 -17.11
N ASP A 390 -1.39 -15.17 -17.95
CA ASP A 390 -0.72 -13.87 -17.92
C ASP A 390 -1.67 -12.73 -18.29
N TRP A 391 -2.57 -12.97 -19.25
CA TRP A 391 -3.60 -12.02 -19.62
C TRP A 391 -4.60 -11.80 -18.47
N PHE A 392 -5.05 -12.87 -17.81
CA PHE A 392 -6.02 -12.85 -16.72
C PHE A 392 -5.50 -12.06 -15.51
N LEU A 393 -4.25 -12.30 -15.11
CA LEU A 393 -3.58 -11.57 -14.02
C LEU A 393 -3.42 -10.06 -14.29
N ARG A 394 -3.52 -9.63 -15.55
CA ARG A 394 -3.47 -8.21 -15.94
C ARG A 394 -4.84 -7.55 -15.95
N GLN A 395 -5.93 -8.29 -15.80
CA GLN A 395 -7.28 -7.72 -15.76
C GLN A 395 -7.71 -7.50 -14.30
N HIS A 396 -7.44 -6.31 -13.74
CA HIS A 396 -7.64 -6.08 -12.30
C HIS A 396 -9.09 -6.27 -11.83
N VAL A 397 -10.08 -6.12 -12.73
CA VAL A 397 -11.48 -6.38 -12.41
C VAL A 397 -11.80 -7.87 -12.20
N LEU A 398 -10.96 -8.78 -12.71
CA LEU A 398 -11.12 -10.23 -12.55
C LEU A 398 -10.51 -10.74 -11.23
N ASP A 399 -9.77 -9.89 -10.51
CA ASP A 399 -9.33 -10.19 -9.15
C ASP A 399 -10.51 -10.09 -8.18
N SER A 400 -10.96 -11.24 -7.71
CA SER A 400 -12.04 -11.36 -6.72
C SER A 400 -11.53 -11.44 -5.28
N SER A 401 -10.23 -11.19 -5.07
CA SER A 401 -9.69 -11.05 -3.72
C SER A 401 -9.99 -9.69 -3.12
N VAL A 402 -10.02 -9.66 -1.79
CA VAL A 402 -10.25 -8.46 -1.01
C VAL A 402 -8.90 -7.96 -0.52
N SER A 403 -8.46 -6.81 -1.03
CA SER A 403 -7.28 -6.09 -0.53
C SER A 403 -7.73 -5.01 0.46
N PRO A 404 -7.45 -5.13 1.78
CA PRO A 404 -7.83 -4.12 2.77
C PRO A 404 -7.05 -2.82 2.63
N GLY A 405 -7.59 -1.74 3.18
CA GLY A 405 -6.96 -0.42 3.21
C GLY A 405 -7.59 0.61 2.28
N PRO A 406 -7.09 1.85 2.31
CA PRO A 406 -7.54 2.92 1.41
C PRO A 406 -7.21 2.60 -0.05
N LYS A 407 -8.11 2.99 -0.95
CA LYS A 407 -8.03 2.82 -2.39
C LYS A 407 -8.46 4.11 -3.06
N LEU A 408 -7.74 4.49 -4.12
CA LEU A 408 -8.07 5.59 -5.00
C LEU A 408 -8.22 5.05 -6.43
N TYR A 409 -9.34 5.36 -7.07
CA TYR A 409 -9.64 4.96 -8.45
C TYR A 409 -9.97 6.20 -9.28
N ALA A 410 -9.31 6.37 -10.42
CA ALA A 410 -9.59 7.47 -11.33
C ALA A 410 -10.36 7.01 -12.57
N MET A 411 -11.40 7.73 -12.93
CA MET A 411 -12.22 7.49 -14.12
C MET A 411 -12.10 8.69 -15.06
N PRO A 412 -11.05 8.75 -15.89
CA PRO A 412 -10.92 9.78 -16.91
C PRO A 412 -11.90 9.53 -18.06
N SER A 413 -12.38 10.63 -18.63
CA SER A 413 -13.18 10.69 -19.85
C SER A 413 -12.72 11.85 -20.69
N ALA A 414 -12.61 11.63 -21.99
CA ALA A 414 -12.40 12.67 -22.97
C ALA A 414 -13.55 13.70 -22.92
N LEU A 415 -13.24 14.99 -22.85
CA LEU A 415 -14.23 16.08 -22.99
C LEU A 415 -13.90 16.87 -24.25
N ARG A 416 -14.75 16.74 -25.25
CA ARG A 416 -14.64 17.51 -26.49
C ARG A 416 -15.39 18.83 -26.32
N PRO A 417 -14.78 19.97 -26.65
CA PRO A 417 -15.45 21.25 -26.59
C PRO A 417 -16.63 21.35 -27.57
N ASP A 418 -17.52 22.29 -27.28
CA ASP A 418 -18.58 22.80 -28.15
C ASP A 418 -17.98 23.35 -29.47
N ALA A 419 -18.80 23.47 -30.52
CA ALA A 419 -18.50 24.04 -31.85
C ALA A 419 -17.67 25.35 -31.87
N THR A 420 -17.52 26.02 -30.73
CA THR A 420 -17.01 27.38 -30.56
C THR A 420 -15.65 27.48 -29.85
N ASP A 421 -15.06 26.38 -29.33
CA ASP A 421 -13.83 26.42 -28.55
C ASP A 421 -12.80 25.34 -28.97
N ASP A 422 -11.52 25.71 -29.06
CA ASP A 422 -10.40 24.82 -29.38
C ASP A 422 -9.74 24.23 -28.10
N ASP A 423 -10.32 24.46 -26.93
CA ASP A 423 -9.83 24.00 -25.63
C ASP A 423 -10.33 22.60 -25.27
N PHE A 424 -9.37 21.68 -25.11
CA PHE A 424 -9.64 20.28 -24.80
C PHE A 424 -9.52 20.02 -23.31
N ALA A 425 -10.52 19.36 -22.73
CA ALA A 425 -10.53 19.01 -21.32
C ALA A 425 -10.54 17.49 -21.12
N LEU A 426 -10.11 17.07 -19.93
CA LEU A 426 -10.25 15.69 -19.48
C LEU A 426 -11.09 15.69 -18.21
N GLY A 427 -12.25 15.06 -18.23
CA GLY A 427 -13.11 14.91 -17.06
C GLY A 427 -12.63 13.73 -16.24
N VAL A 428 -12.26 13.95 -14.99
CA VAL A 428 -11.78 12.90 -14.09
C VAL A 428 -12.70 12.80 -12.88
N ILE A 429 -13.30 11.63 -12.69
CA ILE A 429 -14.03 11.28 -11.46
C ILE A 429 -13.10 10.43 -10.60
N LEU A 430 -12.87 10.86 -9.36
CA LEU A 430 -12.08 10.14 -8.37
C LEU A 430 -13.01 9.46 -7.37
N ALA A 431 -12.80 8.16 -7.16
CA ALA A 431 -13.42 7.39 -6.09
C ALA A 431 -12.37 7.07 -5.02
N TYR A 432 -12.60 7.50 -3.78
CA TYR A 432 -11.70 7.29 -2.65
C TYR A 432 -12.45 6.63 -1.49
N TYR A 433 -12.01 5.42 -1.14
CA TYR A 433 -12.71 4.57 -0.18
C TYR A 433 -11.72 3.65 0.54
N ARG A 434 -12.12 3.04 1.64
CA ARG A 434 -11.37 2.03 2.38
C ARG A 434 -12.08 0.70 2.29
N THR A 435 -11.38 -0.36 1.90
CA THR A 435 -11.89 -1.72 2.02
C THR A 435 -11.57 -2.27 3.41
N THR A 436 -12.57 -2.84 4.08
CA THR A 436 -12.48 -3.43 5.42
C THR A 436 -13.10 -4.83 5.46
N PHE A 437 -12.85 -5.58 6.53
CA PHE A 437 -13.64 -6.77 6.86
C PHE A 437 -14.54 -6.49 8.05
N ASP A 438 -15.79 -6.95 8.00
CA ASP A 438 -16.69 -6.94 9.16
C ASP A 438 -16.33 -8.07 10.15
N GLY A 439 -16.99 -8.09 11.33
CA GLY A 439 -16.80 -9.14 12.34
C GLY A 439 -17.18 -10.56 11.86
N SER A 440 -17.87 -10.67 10.73
CA SER A 440 -18.24 -11.92 10.05
C SER A 440 -17.30 -12.26 8.90
N GLY A 441 -16.23 -11.50 8.67
CA GLY A 441 -15.24 -11.72 7.62
C GLY A 441 -15.72 -11.40 6.20
N ASN A 442 -16.82 -10.66 6.02
CA ASN A 442 -17.22 -10.15 4.71
C ASN A 442 -16.48 -8.86 4.38
N SER A 443 -16.16 -8.65 3.10
CA SER A 443 -15.64 -7.37 2.64
C SER A 443 -16.69 -6.27 2.73
N ASP A 444 -16.22 -5.06 3.02
CA ASP A 444 -17.02 -3.85 2.90
C ASP A 444 -16.18 -2.69 2.37
N GLU A 445 -16.85 -1.67 1.80
CA GLU A 445 -16.23 -0.46 1.28
C GLU A 445 -16.82 0.79 1.94
N VAL A 446 -15.94 1.53 2.61
CA VAL A 446 -16.25 2.74 3.37
C VAL A 446 -15.73 3.94 2.62
N ASP A 447 -16.62 4.87 2.28
CA ASP A 447 -16.22 6.08 1.58
C ASP A 447 -15.34 6.98 2.45
N LEU A 448 -14.34 7.61 1.85
CA LEU A 448 -13.41 8.49 2.52
C LEU A 448 -13.51 9.91 2.00
N ASN A 449 -13.25 10.87 2.88
CA ASN A 449 -13.13 12.29 2.53
C ASN A 449 -11.66 12.67 2.47
N ALA A 450 -11.29 13.49 1.50
CA ALA A 450 -9.95 14.05 1.37
C ALA A 450 -10.01 15.33 0.56
N ILE A 451 -9.00 16.16 0.72
CA ILE A 451 -8.68 17.21 -0.24
C ILE A 451 -7.36 16.80 -0.88
N GLY A 452 -7.28 16.89 -2.19
CA GLY A 452 -6.04 16.67 -2.89
C GLY A 452 -5.76 17.75 -3.92
N TYR A 453 -4.50 17.81 -4.32
CA TYR A 453 -3.93 18.87 -5.14
C TYR A 453 -3.28 18.21 -6.35
N PRO A 454 -4.00 18.08 -7.47
CA PRO A 454 -3.48 17.43 -8.66
C PRO A 454 -2.21 18.09 -9.16
N ILE A 455 -1.31 17.30 -9.74
CA ILE A 455 -0.07 17.80 -10.33
C ILE A 455 -0.06 17.45 -11.80
N TYR A 456 -0.01 18.48 -12.65
CA TYR A 456 0.07 18.38 -14.09
C TYR A 456 1.52 18.62 -14.52
N ARG A 457 2.10 17.72 -15.30
CA ARG A 457 3.46 17.87 -15.83
C ARG A 457 3.48 17.71 -17.34
N ASP A 458 4.43 18.41 -17.95
CA ASP A 458 4.71 18.27 -19.37
C ASP A 458 5.40 16.95 -19.69
N PHE A 459 5.63 16.72 -20.99
CA PHE A 459 6.18 15.47 -21.47
C PHE A 459 7.62 15.21 -21.02
N THR A 460 8.42 16.26 -20.77
CA THR A 460 9.79 16.10 -20.25
C THR A 460 9.81 15.80 -18.76
N PHE A 461 8.68 16.01 -18.08
CA PHE A 461 8.53 15.87 -16.64
C PHE A 461 9.27 16.95 -15.82
N ASP A 462 10.07 17.81 -16.47
CA ASP A 462 10.83 18.87 -15.82
C ASP A 462 9.94 20.06 -15.42
N ASN A 463 8.82 20.28 -16.14
CA ASN A 463 7.96 21.44 -15.92
C ASN A 463 6.58 21.02 -15.38
N ARG A 464 6.22 21.61 -14.24
CA ARG A 464 4.83 21.60 -13.75
C ARG A 464 4.01 22.58 -14.57
N LEU A 465 2.88 22.14 -15.08
CA LEU A 465 1.93 22.93 -15.83
C LEU A 465 0.92 23.56 -14.88
N PHE A 466 0.84 24.88 -14.87
CA PHE A 466 -0.28 25.59 -14.24
C PHE A 466 -1.39 25.80 -15.27
N ILE A 467 -2.54 25.18 -15.04
CA ILE A 467 -3.61 25.13 -16.03
C ILE A 467 -4.87 25.88 -15.61
N GLY A 468 -4.82 26.52 -14.44
CA GLY A 468 -5.91 27.30 -13.86
C GLY A 468 -6.15 26.92 -12.40
N ALA A 469 -6.36 27.91 -11.54
CA ALA A 469 -6.51 27.72 -10.09
C ALA A 469 -7.66 26.75 -9.72
N GLN A 470 -8.70 26.68 -10.54
CA GLN A 470 -9.84 25.79 -10.35
C GLN A 470 -9.51 24.30 -10.53
N TYR A 471 -8.38 23.97 -11.16
CA TYR A 471 -7.95 22.58 -11.42
C TYR A 471 -6.85 22.10 -10.47
N GLU A 472 -6.34 22.99 -9.62
CA GLU A 472 -5.26 22.70 -8.66
C GLU A 472 -5.78 22.12 -7.34
N ARG A 473 -7.09 21.92 -7.19
CA ARG A 473 -7.70 21.36 -5.98
C ARG A 473 -8.90 20.48 -6.33
N VAL A 474 -8.98 19.32 -5.68
CA VAL A 474 -10.14 18.43 -5.72
C VAL A 474 -10.58 18.11 -4.30
N ASP A 475 -11.83 18.43 -4.00
CA ASP A 475 -12.47 18.03 -2.75
C ASP A 475 -13.22 16.71 -2.98
N ILE A 476 -12.85 15.67 -2.23
CA ILE A 476 -13.58 14.41 -2.16
C ILE A 476 -14.54 14.46 -0.97
N ARG A 477 -15.83 14.32 -1.26
CA ARG A 477 -16.90 14.20 -0.26
C ARG A 477 -17.70 12.93 -0.52
N ASP A 478 -17.99 12.18 0.53
CA ASP A 478 -18.71 10.91 0.49
C ASP A 478 -18.11 9.95 -0.55
N GLY A 479 -16.77 9.93 -0.61
CA GLY A 479 -15.98 9.05 -1.47
C GLY A 479 -15.82 9.53 -2.91
N ILE A 480 -16.44 10.64 -3.32
CA ILE A 480 -16.34 11.14 -4.70
C ILE A 480 -15.74 12.55 -4.80
N GLY A 481 -14.82 12.72 -5.75
CA GLY A 481 -14.35 14.03 -6.21
C GLY A 481 -14.34 14.10 -7.73
N THR A 482 -14.42 15.30 -8.29
CA THR A 482 -14.40 15.51 -9.74
C THR A 482 -13.55 16.70 -10.11
N VAL A 483 -12.81 16.60 -11.20
CA VAL A 483 -12.07 17.71 -11.81
C VAL A 483 -12.10 17.59 -13.32
N ALA A 484 -12.14 18.71 -14.03
CA ALA A 484 -12.18 18.74 -15.49
C ALA A 484 -11.09 19.68 -16.04
N PRO A 485 -9.80 19.36 -15.85
CA PRO A 485 -8.69 20.18 -16.33
C PRO A 485 -8.82 20.49 -17.83
N THR A 486 -8.67 21.76 -18.18
CA THR A 486 -8.65 22.28 -19.55
C THR A 486 -7.23 22.61 -19.96
N PHE A 487 -6.84 22.21 -21.18
CA PHE A 487 -5.47 22.37 -21.69
C PHE A 487 -5.43 23.28 -22.93
N PHE A 488 -4.87 24.47 -22.77
CA PHE A 488 -4.79 25.53 -23.79
C PHE A 488 -3.69 25.27 -24.82
N ASN A 489 -3.74 25.94 -25.98
CA ASN A 489 -2.73 25.77 -27.03
C ASN A 489 -1.34 26.34 -26.68
N THR A 490 -1.21 27.15 -25.62
CA THR A 490 0.03 27.73 -25.10
C THR A 490 0.64 26.93 -23.95
N ILE A 491 0.11 25.75 -23.65
CA ILE A 491 0.51 24.98 -22.48
C ILE A 491 1.80 24.19 -22.69
N GLY A 492 2.94 24.83 -22.43
CA GLY A 492 4.26 24.18 -22.45
C GLY A 492 4.62 23.50 -23.78
N GLY A 493 5.68 22.70 -23.75
CA GLY A 493 6.13 21.95 -24.93
C GLY A 493 6.59 22.83 -26.09
N ASP A 494 6.52 22.26 -27.30
CA ASP A 494 6.92 22.96 -28.52
C ASP A 494 5.75 23.84 -28.97
N ALA A 495 6.00 25.14 -29.08
CA ALA A 495 4.99 26.11 -29.50
C ALA A 495 4.37 25.76 -30.87
N ALA A 496 5.12 25.12 -31.77
CA ALA A 496 4.62 24.67 -33.06
C ALA A 496 3.61 23.51 -32.96
N LEU A 497 3.63 22.77 -31.85
CA LEU A 497 2.71 21.67 -31.56
C LEU A 497 1.48 22.13 -30.77
N GLN A 498 1.38 23.41 -30.40
CA GLN A 498 0.18 23.99 -29.79
C GLN A 498 -0.32 23.20 -28.58
N GLY A 499 0.59 22.81 -27.68
CA GLY A 499 0.29 22.03 -26.48
C GLY A 499 -0.02 20.54 -26.71
N ARG A 500 0.21 20.00 -27.92
CA ARG A 500 0.09 18.56 -28.22
C ARG A 500 1.31 17.82 -27.69
N MET A 501 1.18 17.32 -26.47
CA MET A 501 2.22 16.57 -25.78
C MET A 501 1.59 15.57 -24.80
N ARG A 502 2.39 14.60 -24.35
CA ARG A 502 2.03 13.76 -23.20
C ARG A 502 1.96 14.66 -21.97
N ILE A 503 0.85 14.56 -21.25
CA ILE A 503 0.63 15.23 -19.97
C ILE A 503 0.47 14.14 -18.92
N THR A 504 1.33 14.21 -17.91
CA THR A 504 1.23 13.33 -16.74
C THR A 504 0.44 14.03 -15.65
N MET A 505 -0.59 13.37 -15.13
CA MET A 505 -1.47 13.87 -14.08
C MET A 505 -1.38 12.97 -12.85
N ASP A 506 -0.80 13.48 -11.77
CA ASP A 506 -0.81 12.82 -10.47
C ASP A 506 -1.96 13.35 -9.61
N PHE A 507 -2.78 12.46 -9.05
CA PHE A 507 -3.86 12.80 -8.13
C PHE A 507 -3.55 12.27 -6.71
N PRO A 508 -2.77 13.00 -5.89
CA PRO A 508 -2.53 12.64 -4.50
C PRO A 508 -3.78 12.92 -3.64
N MET A 509 -4.31 11.89 -2.97
CA MET A 509 -5.46 11.97 -2.07
C MET A 509 -5.12 11.23 -0.76
N GLY A 510 -4.88 11.98 0.32
CA GLY A 510 -4.38 11.42 1.57
C GLY A 510 -3.02 10.74 1.39
N ALA A 511 -2.92 9.45 1.71
CA ALA A 511 -1.71 8.65 1.51
C ALA A 511 -1.68 7.89 0.17
N GLU A 512 -2.73 8.03 -0.65
CA GLU A 512 -2.85 7.36 -1.94
C GLU A 512 -2.59 8.33 -3.09
N SER A 513 -2.15 7.80 -4.22
CA SER A 513 -1.98 8.57 -5.45
C SER A 513 -2.27 7.68 -6.66
N VAL A 514 -2.92 8.26 -7.66
CA VAL A 514 -3.15 7.62 -8.96
C VAL A 514 -2.62 8.53 -10.05
N ARG A 515 -1.94 7.94 -11.03
CA ARG A 515 -1.38 8.64 -12.19
C ARG A 515 -2.19 8.34 -13.44
N ILE A 516 -2.48 9.38 -14.21
CA ILE A 516 -3.09 9.27 -15.54
C ILE A 516 -2.14 9.91 -16.56
N GLU A 517 -1.87 9.19 -17.64
CA GLU A 517 -1.09 9.70 -18.78
C GLU A 517 -2.06 9.99 -19.92
N ALA A 518 -2.09 11.21 -20.43
CA ALA A 518 -3.03 11.60 -21.48
C ALA A 518 -2.41 12.63 -22.45
N ALA A 519 -3.01 12.78 -23.63
CA ALA A 519 -2.69 13.86 -24.55
C ALA A 519 -3.99 14.56 -24.99
N PRO A 520 -4.63 15.38 -24.13
CA PRO A 520 -5.95 15.94 -24.40
C PRO A 520 -6.02 16.73 -25.70
N ARG A 521 -4.98 17.51 -26.03
CA ARG A 521 -4.93 18.27 -27.31
C ARG A 521 -4.68 17.40 -28.55
N SER A 522 -4.42 16.10 -28.38
CA SER A 522 -4.33 15.12 -29.48
C SER A 522 -5.68 14.51 -29.85
N MET A 523 -6.78 14.89 -29.19
CA MET A 523 -8.16 14.51 -29.53
C MET A 523 -8.65 15.05 -30.88
N GLY A 524 -7.87 15.89 -31.56
CA GLY A 524 -8.19 16.47 -32.87
C GLY A 524 -8.65 17.91 -32.77
N LYS A 525 -9.57 18.32 -33.64
CA LYS A 525 -10.24 19.64 -33.60
C LYS A 525 -11.75 19.45 -33.55
N VAL A 526 -12.46 20.48 -33.12
CA VAL A 526 -13.92 20.53 -33.25
C VAL A 526 -14.32 20.36 -34.73
N GLY A 527 -15.26 19.46 -35.01
CA GLY A 527 -15.67 19.09 -36.37
C GLY A 527 -14.68 18.19 -37.15
N GLN A 528 -13.46 18.01 -36.66
CA GLN A 528 -12.44 17.11 -37.20
C GLN A 528 -11.74 16.33 -36.08
N PRO A 529 -12.47 15.52 -35.32
CA PRO A 529 -11.89 14.82 -34.19
C PRO A 529 -10.99 13.66 -34.62
N ASN A 530 -9.96 13.40 -33.83
CA ASN A 530 -9.20 12.16 -33.90
C ASN A 530 -9.97 11.07 -33.14
N ASN A 531 -10.18 9.93 -33.77
CA ASN A 531 -10.77 8.73 -33.15
C ASN A 531 -9.69 7.73 -32.70
N LEU A 532 -8.43 7.93 -33.05
CA LEU A 532 -7.28 7.21 -32.49
C LEU A 532 -6.28 8.22 -31.93
N TRP A 533 -6.05 8.21 -30.62
CA TRP A 533 -5.10 9.12 -29.98
C TRP A 533 -4.63 8.57 -28.65
N GLY A 534 -3.60 9.22 -28.09
CA GLY A 534 -3.08 8.81 -26.81
C GLY A 534 -1.63 9.21 -26.64
N VAL A 535 -0.94 8.41 -25.85
CA VAL A 535 0.44 8.67 -25.45
C VAL A 535 1.31 7.45 -25.65
N VAL A 536 2.57 7.73 -25.98
CA VAL A 536 3.68 6.80 -25.90
C VAL A 536 4.47 7.18 -24.67
N VAL A 537 4.76 6.19 -23.83
CA VAL A 537 5.43 6.35 -22.54
C VAL A 537 6.81 5.68 -22.62
N GLY A 538 7.86 6.43 -22.30
CA GLY A 538 9.25 5.97 -22.46
C GLY A 538 9.87 6.31 -23.83
N ALA A 539 9.14 6.98 -24.71
CA ALA A 539 9.70 7.64 -25.88
C ALA A 539 8.91 8.91 -26.18
N ASP A 540 9.59 9.95 -26.65
CA ASP A 540 8.96 11.24 -26.96
C ASP A 540 8.79 11.49 -28.46
N THR A 541 9.49 10.74 -29.31
CA THR A 541 9.40 10.84 -30.77
C THR A 541 9.41 9.46 -31.41
N GLY A 542 8.84 9.35 -32.61
CA GLY A 542 8.76 8.09 -33.37
C GLY A 542 7.55 8.06 -34.29
N THR A 543 7.18 6.88 -34.77
CA THR A 543 5.95 6.64 -35.53
C THR A 543 5.13 5.53 -34.91
N LEU A 544 3.80 5.63 -35.01
CA LEU A 544 2.86 4.65 -34.52
C LEU A 544 1.94 4.20 -35.66
N ARG A 545 1.69 2.89 -35.74
CA ARG A 545 0.77 2.29 -36.69
C ARG A 545 -0.18 1.34 -35.98
N LEU A 546 -1.48 1.45 -36.26
CA LEU A 546 -2.50 0.50 -35.82
C LEU A 546 -2.90 -0.36 -37.03
N GLU A 547 -2.87 -1.68 -36.86
CA GLU A 547 -3.37 -2.64 -37.82
C GLU A 547 -4.45 -3.50 -37.18
N ALA A 548 -5.63 -3.60 -37.79
CA ALA A 548 -6.72 -4.46 -37.34
C ALA A 548 -7.42 -5.11 -38.55
N ASP A 549 -7.56 -6.44 -38.52
CA ASP A 549 -8.19 -7.23 -39.59
C ASP A 549 -7.68 -6.90 -41.01
N GLY A 550 -6.37 -6.70 -41.17
CA GLY A 550 -5.73 -6.41 -42.46
C GLY A 550 -5.90 -4.96 -42.95
N ILE A 551 -6.61 -4.11 -42.21
CA ILE A 551 -6.67 -2.67 -42.42
C ILE A 551 -5.63 -2.03 -41.52
N ALA A 552 -4.79 -1.16 -42.06
CA ALA A 552 -3.80 -0.46 -41.28
C ALA A 552 -3.87 1.05 -41.48
N THR A 553 -3.54 1.79 -40.43
CA THR A 553 -3.32 3.23 -40.52
C THR A 553 -2.06 3.52 -41.32
N ALA A 554 -1.96 4.75 -41.85
CA ALA A 554 -0.67 5.32 -42.19
C ALA A 554 0.20 5.49 -40.92
N ASP A 555 1.49 5.80 -41.10
CA ASP A 555 2.37 6.13 -39.98
C ASP A 555 1.90 7.41 -39.31
N ILE A 556 1.52 7.30 -38.04
CA ILE A 556 1.07 8.42 -37.20
C ILE A 556 2.31 8.96 -36.48
N PRO A 557 2.68 10.23 -36.65
CA PRO A 557 3.82 10.79 -35.96
C PRO A 557 3.58 10.87 -34.46
N VAL A 558 4.53 10.38 -33.67
CA VAL A 558 4.61 10.61 -32.23
C VAL A 558 5.52 11.80 -32.00
N ARG A 559 5.03 12.81 -31.28
CA ARG A 559 5.78 14.02 -30.93
C ARG A 559 5.49 14.39 -29.49
N GLN A 560 6.54 14.73 -28.74
CA GLN A 560 6.45 15.03 -27.31
C GLN A 560 5.67 13.95 -26.53
N GLY A 561 5.87 12.68 -26.91
CA GLY A 561 5.21 11.52 -26.31
C GLY A 561 3.71 11.39 -26.63
N ALA A 562 3.15 12.23 -27.49
CA ALA A 562 1.73 12.21 -27.86
C ALA A 562 1.52 11.90 -29.34
N PHE A 563 0.36 11.34 -29.65
CA PHE A 563 -0.10 11.12 -31.01
C PHE A 563 -1.62 11.24 -31.12
N GLY A 564 -2.11 11.51 -32.32
CA GLY A 564 -3.53 11.54 -32.62
C GLY A 564 -3.78 11.61 -34.12
N ALA A 565 -4.73 10.83 -34.61
CA ALA A 565 -5.16 10.81 -36.00
C ALA A 565 -6.65 10.47 -36.12
N ALA A 566 -7.30 11.05 -37.14
CA ALA A 566 -8.55 10.56 -37.66
C ALA A 566 -8.23 9.36 -38.57
N VAL A 567 -8.63 8.18 -38.15
CA VAL A 567 -8.44 6.91 -38.87
C VAL A 567 -9.75 6.42 -39.43
N ASP A 568 -9.67 5.49 -40.38
CA ASP A 568 -10.83 4.85 -40.98
C ASP A 568 -11.79 4.33 -39.89
N PRO A 569 -13.06 4.79 -39.85
CA PRO A 569 -14.05 4.32 -38.88
C PRO A 569 -14.23 2.80 -38.88
N VAL A 570 -13.91 2.09 -39.97
CA VAL A 570 -13.97 0.62 -40.04
C VAL A 570 -13.04 -0.03 -39.01
N LEU A 571 -11.92 0.60 -38.66
CA LEU A 571 -11.00 0.10 -37.63
C LEU A 571 -11.63 0.09 -36.22
N LEU A 572 -12.62 0.96 -35.98
CA LEU A 572 -13.20 1.23 -34.67
C LEU A 572 -14.73 1.13 -34.65
N ASN A 573 -15.38 0.60 -35.69
CA ASN A 573 -16.85 0.45 -35.71
C ASN A 573 -17.32 -0.75 -34.87
N GLN A 574 -16.40 -1.63 -34.49
CA GLN A 574 -16.59 -2.75 -33.61
C GLN A 574 -15.24 -3.16 -33.00
N PRO A 575 -15.23 -3.95 -31.91
CA PRO A 575 -14.00 -4.51 -31.37
C PRO A 575 -13.35 -5.44 -32.38
N ARG A 576 -12.05 -5.27 -32.61
CA ARG A 576 -11.24 -6.07 -33.54
C ARG A 576 -9.92 -6.49 -32.91
N ARG A 577 -9.34 -7.57 -33.42
CA ARG A 577 -7.96 -7.95 -33.11
C ARG A 577 -7.03 -6.95 -33.77
N ALA A 578 -6.26 -6.24 -32.95
CA ALA A 578 -5.40 -5.18 -33.41
C ALA A 578 -3.96 -5.35 -32.92
N THR A 579 -3.02 -4.90 -33.75
CA THR A 579 -1.61 -4.74 -33.37
C THR A 579 -1.25 -3.27 -33.49
N VAL A 580 -0.77 -2.69 -32.40
CA VAL A 580 -0.11 -1.39 -32.42
C VAL A 580 1.39 -1.63 -32.53
N THR A 581 2.02 -0.97 -33.50
CA THR A 581 3.46 -0.95 -33.70
C THR A 581 3.97 0.47 -33.51
N PHE A 582 4.89 0.66 -32.58
CA PHE A 582 5.64 1.89 -32.41
C PHE A 582 7.09 1.67 -32.86
N THR A 583 7.61 2.61 -33.65
CA THR A 583 9.00 2.60 -34.12
C THR A 583 9.68 3.89 -33.67
N ASP A 584 10.75 3.78 -32.89
CA ASP A 584 11.53 4.93 -32.44
C ASP A 584 12.44 5.49 -33.55
N PRO A 585 13.04 6.69 -33.39
CA PRO A 585 13.93 7.27 -34.41
C PRO A 585 15.20 6.46 -34.70
N THR A 586 15.54 5.50 -33.84
CA THR A 586 16.66 4.56 -34.02
C THR A 586 16.24 3.23 -34.65
N ASN A 587 14.98 3.13 -35.08
CA ASN A 587 14.34 1.94 -35.65
C ASN A 587 14.13 0.76 -34.67
N ASN A 588 14.15 0.99 -33.35
CA ASN A 588 13.67 -0.02 -32.42
C ASN A 588 12.15 -0.09 -32.48
N VAL A 589 11.62 -1.30 -32.49
CA VAL A 589 10.18 -1.54 -32.63
C VAL A 589 9.61 -2.09 -31.34
N THR A 590 8.53 -1.47 -30.85
CA THR A 590 7.68 -1.99 -29.79
C THR A 590 6.31 -2.37 -30.36
N GLN A 591 5.86 -3.59 -30.12
CA GLN A 591 4.53 -4.04 -30.54
C GLN A 591 3.66 -4.40 -29.35
N ARG A 592 2.38 -4.06 -29.43
CA ARG A 592 1.34 -4.51 -28.49
C ARG A 592 0.12 -4.98 -29.26
N ARG A 593 -0.27 -6.23 -29.03
CA ARG A 593 -1.58 -6.74 -29.46
C ARG A 593 -2.64 -6.31 -28.44
N LEU A 594 -3.80 -5.91 -28.93
CA LEU A 594 -4.96 -5.53 -28.12
C LEU A 594 -6.26 -5.76 -28.89
N ILE A 595 -7.38 -5.68 -28.19
CA ILE A 595 -8.69 -5.55 -28.80
C ILE A 595 -9.07 -4.08 -28.90
N SER A 596 -9.38 -3.61 -30.11
CA SER A 596 -9.71 -2.20 -30.35
C SER A 596 -11.01 -1.76 -29.67
N GLY A 597 -11.07 -0.47 -29.35
CA GLY A 597 -12.26 0.23 -28.89
C GLY A 597 -13.33 0.40 -29.97
N VAL A 598 -14.47 0.96 -29.56
CA VAL A 598 -15.60 1.26 -30.45
C VAL A 598 -15.82 2.77 -30.49
N GLY A 599 -15.90 3.33 -31.69
CA GLY A 599 -16.01 4.77 -31.95
C GLY A 599 -14.72 5.55 -31.72
N GLU A 600 -13.95 5.16 -30.70
CA GLU A 600 -12.70 5.79 -30.30
C GLU A 600 -11.74 4.74 -29.71
N GLN A 601 -10.44 5.00 -29.85
CA GLN A 601 -9.38 4.29 -29.15
C GLN A 601 -8.44 5.31 -28.50
N ILE A 602 -8.44 5.31 -27.18
CA ILE A 602 -7.47 6.00 -26.33
C ILE A 602 -6.41 4.99 -25.93
N LEU A 603 -5.14 5.30 -26.21
CA LEU A 603 -4.03 4.37 -25.97
C LEU A 603 -3.02 4.95 -24.97
N VAL A 604 -2.57 4.12 -24.05
CA VAL A 604 -1.34 4.37 -23.28
C VAL A 604 -0.36 3.26 -23.64
N LEU A 605 0.60 3.55 -24.52
CA LEU A 605 1.59 2.59 -25.00
C LEU A 605 2.93 2.81 -24.27
N ASP A 606 3.29 1.91 -23.38
CA ASP A 606 4.64 1.88 -22.80
C ASP A 606 5.63 1.24 -23.81
N VAL A 607 6.72 1.95 -24.16
CA VAL A 607 7.82 1.51 -25.05
C VAL A 607 8.81 0.59 -24.33
N ALA A 608 8.87 0.70 -23.01
CA ALA A 608 9.53 -0.28 -22.14
C ALA A 608 8.49 -1.08 -21.33
N PRO A 609 7.66 -1.94 -21.95
CA PRO A 609 6.70 -2.74 -21.22
C PRO A 609 7.35 -4.06 -20.80
N SER A 610 8.52 -4.06 -20.16
CA SER A 610 8.99 -5.27 -19.52
C SER A 610 8.30 -5.39 -18.17
N ILE A 611 7.48 -6.43 -18.04
CA ILE A 611 7.46 -7.12 -16.77
C ILE A 611 8.92 -7.52 -16.51
N ASP A 612 9.48 -6.94 -15.46
CA ASP A 612 10.82 -7.20 -15.02
C ASP A 612 10.79 -8.23 -13.90
N ALA A 613 11.85 -9.03 -13.83
CA ALA A 613 12.16 -9.79 -12.64
C ALA A 613 13.40 -9.21 -11.97
N ARG A 614 13.37 -9.08 -10.65
CA ARG A 614 14.53 -8.70 -9.84
C ARG A 614 14.76 -9.72 -8.75
N GLU A 615 16.02 -10.11 -8.64
CA GLU A 615 16.50 -10.89 -7.51
C GLU A 615 17.19 -9.95 -6.53
N VAL A 616 16.74 -9.98 -5.28
CA VAL A 616 17.30 -9.15 -4.21
C VAL A 616 17.45 -9.98 -2.95
N THR A 617 18.54 -9.77 -2.23
CA THR A 617 18.74 -10.38 -0.91
C THR A 617 18.22 -9.44 0.15
N LEU A 618 17.09 -9.82 0.76
CA LEU A 618 16.49 -9.10 1.86
C LEU A 618 17.22 -9.45 3.17
N PRO A 619 17.47 -8.47 4.05
CA PRO A 619 18.28 -8.67 5.25
C PRO A 619 17.58 -9.54 6.31
N ALA A 620 18.39 -10.16 7.17
CA ALA A 620 17.92 -10.86 8.36
C ALA A 620 17.48 -9.87 9.45
N GLY A 621 16.56 -10.30 10.31
CA GLY A 621 16.01 -9.52 11.41
C GLY A 621 15.09 -8.40 10.93
N PRO A 622 14.69 -7.49 11.84
CA PRO A 622 13.89 -6.34 11.50
C PRO A 622 14.69 -5.36 10.63
N ALA A 623 14.15 -4.99 9.49
CA ALA A 623 14.75 -4.05 8.57
C ALA A 623 13.68 -3.21 7.88
N MET A 624 14.04 -1.97 7.55
CA MET A 624 13.18 -1.09 6.77
C MET A 624 13.55 -1.23 5.29
N VAL A 625 12.60 -1.72 4.51
CA VAL A 625 12.76 -2.06 3.10
C VAL A 625 11.87 -1.21 2.23
N ALA A 626 12.25 -1.09 0.96
CA ALA A 626 11.45 -0.50 -0.10
C ALA A 626 11.56 -1.38 -1.34
N PHE A 627 10.68 -1.17 -2.31
CA PHE A 627 10.65 -1.96 -3.53
C PHE A 627 10.58 -1.03 -4.74
N PRO A 628 11.66 -0.92 -5.53
CA PRO A 628 11.66 -0.19 -6.81
C PRO A 628 10.75 -0.81 -7.88
N ILE A 629 10.21 -1.99 -7.59
CA ILE A 629 9.33 -2.76 -8.45
C ILE A 629 7.93 -2.83 -7.81
N ARG A 630 6.90 -2.53 -8.60
CA ARG A 630 5.51 -2.84 -8.24
C ARG A 630 5.22 -4.28 -8.67
N PRO A 631 5.06 -5.24 -7.74
CA PRO A 631 4.83 -6.63 -8.13
C PRO A 631 3.51 -6.80 -8.89
N LEU A 632 3.43 -7.81 -9.77
CA LEU A 632 2.17 -8.19 -10.41
C LEU A 632 1.18 -8.80 -9.40
N GLN A 633 1.72 -9.53 -8.42
CA GLN A 633 0.96 -10.08 -7.32
C GLN A 633 0.73 -9.00 -6.26
N SER A 634 -0.52 -8.70 -5.93
CA SER A 634 -0.87 -7.67 -4.95
C SER A 634 -0.51 -8.07 -3.51
N ARG A 635 -0.54 -9.37 -3.19
CA ARG A 635 -0.08 -9.92 -1.90
C ARG A 635 1.44 -10.02 -1.86
N ALA A 636 2.02 -9.48 -0.79
CA ALA A 636 3.46 -9.53 -0.58
C ALA A 636 3.99 -10.97 -0.46
N ALA A 637 3.29 -11.90 0.22
CA ALA A 637 3.75 -13.28 0.34
C ALA A 637 3.86 -13.99 -1.02
N ASP A 638 2.91 -13.72 -1.93
CA ASP A 638 2.87 -14.32 -3.26
C ASP A 638 3.83 -13.61 -4.24
N ALA A 639 4.13 -12.33 -3.99
CA ALA A 639 5.08 -11.54 -4.77
C ALA A 639 6.54 -11.91 -4.50
N LEU A 640 6.85 -12.40 -3.29
CA LEU A 640 8.20 -12.76 -2.85
C LEU A 640 8.43 -14.27 -3.05
N VAL A 641 8.84 -14.66 -4.25
CA VAL A 641 9.03 -16.07 -4.62
C VAL A 641 10.49 -16.49 -4.56
N SER A 642 10.72 -17.80 -4.51
CA SER A 642 12.05 -18.38 -4.60
C SER A 642 12.61 -18.13 -6.01
N PRO A 643 13.84 -17.60 -6.15
CA PRO A 643 14.52 -17.54 -7.43
C PRO A 643 14.66 -18.90 -8.12
N THR A 644 14.78 -19.97 -7.32
CA THR A 644 15.05 -21.32 -7.81
C THR A 644 13.77 -22.10 -8.15
N THR A 645 12.75 -22.05 -7.29
CA THR A 645 11.52 -22.84 -7.51
C THR A 645 10.38 -22.05 -8.15
N GLY A 646 10.45 -20.71 -8.13
CA GLY A 646 9.35 -19.84 -8.57
C GLY A 646 8.12 -19.88 -7.67
N LEU A 647 8.17 -20.59 -6.54
CA LEU A 647 7.08 -20.70 -5.57
C LEU A 647 7.20 -19.62 -4.49
N PRO A 648 6.08 -19.16 -3.90
CA PRO A 648 6.09 -18.26 -2.74
C PRO A 648 6.99 -18.77 -1.62
N LEU A 649 7.86 -17.91 -1.10
CA LEU A 649 8.72 -18.24 0.05
C LEU A 649 8.00 -18.11 1.39
N PHE A 650 6.90 -17.37 1.39
CA PHE A 650 6.14 -17.05 2.59
C PHE A 650 4.65 -17.33 2.40
N SER A 651 3.94 -17.35 3.52
CA SER A 651 2.49 -17.42 3.62
C SER A 651 1.98 -16.25 4.45
N ASP A 652 0.66 -16.10 4.55
CA ASP A 652 0.01 -15.12 5.46
C ASP A 652 0.44 -15.29 6.92
N ALA A 653 0.73 -16.51 7.35
CA ALA A 653 1.13 -16.78 8.71
C ALA A 653 2.63 -16.56 8.96
N SER A 654 3.46 -16.54 7.92
CA SER A 654 4.92 -16.54 8.06
C SER A 654 5.60 -15.25 7.60
N LEU A 655 4.95 -14.43 6.78
CA LEU A 655 5.50 -13.13 6.37
C LEU A 655 5.26 -12.07 7.46
N LEU A 656 6.34 -11.62 8.10
CA LEU A 656 6.29 -10.52 9.06
C LEU A 656 6.64 -9.21 8.36
N MET A 657 5.60 -8.51 7.89
CA MET A 657 5.73 -7.21 7.23
C MET A 657 4.71 -6.23 7.81
N ALA A 658 5.08 -4.95 7.90
CA ALA A 658 4.19 -3.93 8.43
C ALA A 658 4.46 -2.56 7.81
N GLN A 659 3.46 -1.70 7.88
CA GLN A 659 3.54 -0.33 7.42
C GLN A 659 2.81 0.63 8.37
N TRP A 660 3.44 1.75 8.67
CA TRP A 660 2.86 2.81 9.47
C TRP A 660 1.83 3.62 8.69
N ARG A 661 0.72 3.92 9.37
CA ARG A 661 -0.34 4.78 8.84
C ARG A 661 -0.78 5.75 9.93
N GLN A 662 -0.37 7.01 9.81
CA GLN A 662 -0.69 8.03 10.82
C GLN A 662 -2.20 8.12 11.12
N SER A 663 -3.03 7.89 10.11
CA SER A 663 -4.49 7.95 10.19
C SER A 663 -5.13 6.79 10.97
N GLN A 664 -4.37 5.77 11.41
CA GLN A 664 -4.90 4.72 12.27
C GLN A 664 -5.14 5.25 13.70
N PRO A 665 -6.25 4.83 14.36
CA PRO A 665 -6.51 5.17 15.74
C PRO A 665 -5.57 4.43 16.70
N GLY A 666 -5.38 4.97 17.90
CA GLY A 666 -4.52 4.38 18.93
C GLY A 666 -3.03 4.70 18.78
N GLU A 667 -2.22 4.16 19.71
CA GLU A 667 -0.77 4.33 19.72
C GLU A 667 -0.06 3.42 18.72
N ASP A 668 -0.56 2.19 18.56
CA ASP A 668 -0.07 1.24 17.56
C ASP A 668 -0.71 1.50 16.19
N LYS A 669 -0.02 2.29 15.37
CA LYS A 669 -0.51 2.69 14.05
C LYS A 669 0.05 1.85 12.89
N TYR A 670 0.58 0.66 13.19
CA TYR A 670 1.08 -0.26 12.16
C TYR A 670 -0.05 -1.11 11.58
N LEU A 671 -0.29 -0.95 10.27
CA LEU A 671 -0.95 -1.98 9.48
C LEU A 671 0.03 -3.13 9.27
N ARG A 672 -0.38 -4.34 9.66
CA ARG A 672 0.45 -5.55 9.54
C ARG A 672 -0.08 -6.42 8.42
N TYR A 673 0.83 -7.07 7.72
CA TYR A 673 0.48 -8.10 6.74
C TYR A 673 -0.35 -9.22 7.42
N PRO A 674 -1.41 -9.75 6.77
CA PRO A 674 -1.83 -9.54 5.39
C PRO A 674 -2.78 -8.34 5.14
N SER A 675 -3.05 -7.51 6.15
CA SER A 675 -4.04 -6.42 6.08
C SER A 675 -3.48 -5.07 5.61
N MET A 676 -2.21 -5.00 5.23
CA MET A 676 -1.58 -3.80 4.69
C MET A 676 -1.78 -3.66 3.17
N GLU A 677 -1.60 -2.46 2.62
CA GLU A 677 -1.73 -2.26 1.17
C GLU A 677 -0.60 -2.96 0.38
N PRO A 678 -0.82 -3.28 -0.91
CA PRO A 678 0.20 -3.86 -1.78
C PRO A 678 1.51 -3.06 -1.85
N ILE A 679 2.60 -3.77 -2.13
CA ILE A 679 3.92 -3.19 -2.34
C ILE A 679 3.86 -2.16 -3.48
N THR A 680 4.27 -0.93 -3.16
CA THR A 680 4.21 0.21 -4.06
C THR A 680 5.53 0.97 -4.03
N PRO A 681 6.15 1.25 -5.20
CA PRO A 681 7.34 2.10 -5.28
C PRO A 681 7.12 3.46 -4.62
N GLY A 682 8.14 3.95 -3.92
CA GLY A 682 8.08 5.23 -3.20
C GLY A 682 7.57 5.11 -1.75
N LYS A 683 7.00 3.98 -1.35
CA LYS A 683 6.60 3.70 0.03
C LYS A 683 7.65 2.83 0.75
N GLY A 684 7.84 3.08 2.05
CA GLY A 684 8.68 2.27 2.93
C GLY A 684 7.87 1.25 3.73
N TYR A 685 8.51 0.16 4.10
CA TYR A 685 7.91 -0.95 4.84
C TYR A 685 8.87 -1.52 5.87
N TRP A 686 8.34 -2.09 6.93
CA TRP A 686 9.11 -2.97 7.78
C TRP A 686 8.98 -4.42 7.35
N LEU A 687 10.09 -5.16 7.42
CA LEU A 687 10.17 -6.58 7.18
C LEU A 687 11.01 -7.23 8.29
N SER A 688 10.64 -8.41 8.76
CA SER A 688 11.44 -9.18 9.72
C SER A 688 11.62 -10.62 9.26
N LEU A 689 12.85 -10.98 8.89
CA LEU A 689 13.18 -12.33 8.42
C LEU A 689 14.06 -13.08 9.43
N PRO A 690 13.93 -14.41 9.56
CA PRO A 690 14.80 -15.19 10.45
C PRO A 690 16.26 -15.25 9.97
N ALA A 691 16.48 -15.15 8.65
CA ALA A 691 17.78 -15.11 8.00
C ALA A 691 17.69 -14.25 6.74
N ALA A 692 18.84 -13.81 6.23
CA ALA A 692 18.90 -13.07 4.97
C ALA A 692 18.37 -13.99 3.86
N THR A 693 17.42 -13.50 3.07
CA THR A 693 16.68 -14.33 2.11
C THR A 693 16.72 -13.69 0.74
N THR A 694 17.22 -14.41 -0.25
CA THR A 694 17.14 -13.99 -1.65
C THR A 694 15.75 -14.29 -2.20
N VAL A 695 15.08 -13.26 -2.67
CA VAL A 695 13.74 -13.32 -3.24
C VAL A 695 13.80 -12.91 -4.71
N LYS A 696 12.95 -13.50 -5.54
CA LYS A 696 12.67 -13.03 -6.89
C LYS A 696 11.31 -12.34 -6.89
N ILE A 697 11.25 -11.18 -7.52
CA ILE A 697 10.04 -10.37 -7.62
C ILE A 697 9.80 -10.06 -9.08
N THR A 698 8.60 -10.38 -9.57
CA THR A 698 8.18 -10.11 -10.94
C THR A 698 7.13 -9.01 -10.95
N GLY A 699 7.34 -7.95 -11.72
CA GLY A 699 6.57 -6.72 -11.61
C GLY A 699 6.92 -5.67 -12.64
N ARG A 700 6.38 -4.47 -12.46
CA ARG A 700 6.73 -3.28 -13.25
C ARG A 700 7.67 -2.41 -12.44
N LEU A 701 8.86 -2.15 -12.96
CA LEU A 701 9.80 -1.23 -12.33
C LEU A 701 9.28 0.20 -12.40
N ALA A 702 9.55 0.98 -11.36
CA ALA A 702 9.50 2.42 -11.51
C ALA A 702 10.56 2.83 -12.54
N SER A 703 10.10 3.47 -13.61
CA SER A 703 10.99 3.95 -14.66
C SER A 703 11.98 4.95 -14.07
N ARG A 704 13.29 4.69 -14.24
CA ARG A 704 14.36 5.61 -13.82
C ARG A 704 14.36 6.95 -14.54
N GLU A 705 13.51 7.10 -15.56
CA GLU A 705 13.38 8.28 -16.41
C GLU A 705 12.18 9.15 -16.00
N ARG A 706 11.38 8.69 -15.02
CA ARG A 706 10.17 9.38 -14.59
C ARG A 706 10.18 9.59 -13.09
N ASP A 707 9.69 10.74 -12.63
CA ASP A 707 9.51 10.95 -11.20
C ASP A 707 8.41 10.04 -10.65
N VAL A 708 8.57 9.67 -9.38
CA VAL A 708 7.56 8.94 -8.61
C VAL A 708 6.96 9.88 -7.57
N THR A 709 5.63 9.89 -7.47
CA THR A 709 4.90 10.75 -6.52
C THR A 709 4.17 9.90 -5.49
N VAL A 710 4.23 10.29 -4.22
CA VAL A 710 3.47 9.68 -3.11
C VAL A 710 2.88 10.77 -2.21
N GLY A 711 1.71 10.49 -1.62
CA GLY A 711 1.10 11.36 -0.61
C GLY A 711 1.70 11.09 0.78
N LEU A 712 1.99 12.15 1.53
CA LEU A 712 2.41 12.10 2.92
C LEU A 712 1.32 12.68 3.82
N LEU A 713 0.99 11.99 4.90
CA LEU A 713 0.07 12.47 5.92
C LEU A 713 0.79 13.42 6.89
N TYR A 714 0.04 14.21 7.67
CA TYR A 714 0.58 14.83 8.89
C TYR A 714 1.33 13.79 9.75
N GLY A 715 2.36 14.17 10.50
CA GLY A 715 3.11 13.27 11.37
C GLY A 715 4.09 12.36 10.64
N TRP A 716 4.30 11.15 11.15
CA TRP A 716 5.34 10.24 10.65
C TRP A 716 4.87 9.46 9.42
N ASN A 717 5.73 9.37 8.40
CA ASN A 717 5.48 8.63 7.17
C ASN A 717 6.68 7.74 6.81
N GLN A 718 6.40 6.53 6.33
CA GLN A 718 7.41 5.64 5.76
C GLN A 718 7.52 5.84 4.26
N ILE A 719 8.71 6.26 3.84
CA ILE A 719 9.08 6.53 2.45
C ILE A 719 10.15 5.54 2.02
N GLY A 720 10.35 5.34 0.72
CA GLY A 720 11.30 4.36 0.22
C GLY A 720 11.83 4.75 -1.13
N ASN A 721 13.11 4.44 -1.42
CA ASN A 721 13.68 4.75 -2.73
C ASN A 721 12.91 3.97 -3.82
N PRO A 722 12.24 4.65 -4.76
CA PRO A 722 11.50 3.97 -5.83
C PRO A 722 12.41 3.47 -6.94
N TYR A 723 13.69 3.81 -6.97
CA TYR A 723 14.62 3.46 -8.05
C TYR A 723 15.64 2.40 -7.65
N GLU A 724 16.21 1.72 -8.64
CA GLU A 724 17.31 0.77 -8.47
C GLU A 724 18.68 1.46 -8.30
N THR A 725 18.69 2.79 -8.26
CA THR A 725 19.87 3.63 -8.08
C THR A 725 19.72 4.49 -6.83
N ALA A 726 20.81 4.67 -6.08
CA ALA A 726 20.80 5.54 -4.91
C ALA A 726 20.43 6.98 -5.29
N ILE A 727 19.61 7.62 -4.46
CA ILE A 727 19.24 9.03 -4.58
C ILE A 727 19.58 9.77 -3.29
N THR A 728 19.53 11.09 -3.30
CA THR A 728 19.81 11.93 -2.13
C THR A 728 18.54 12.64 -1.64
N PRO A 729 18.52 13.17 -0.40
CA PRO A 729 17.46 14.06 0.04
C PRO A 729 17.25 15.29 -0.85
N ASN A 730 18.25 15.71 -1.64
CA ASN A 730 18.12 16.80 -2.62
C ASN A 730 17.33 16.39 -3.86
N ASP A 731 17.16 15.10 -4.12
CA ASP A 731 16.32 14.59 -5.20
C ASP A 731 14.83 14.53 -4.80
N LEU A 732 14.50 14.94 -3.58
CA LEU A 732 13.13 15.04 -3.09
C LEU A 732 12.57 16.44 -3.29
N GLN A 733 11.35 16.50 -3.81
CA GLN A 733 10.56 17.73 -3.91
C GLN A 733 9.26 17.59 -3.12
N PHE A 734 8.85 18.70 -2.50
CA PHE A 734 7.69 18.78 -1.63
C PHE A 734 6.73 19.84 -2.15
N GLN A 735 5.45 19.50 -2.16
CA GLN A 735 4.39 20.45 -2.48
C GLN A 735 3.36 20.46 -1.34
N TYR A 736 3.03 21.66 -0.89
CA TYR A 736 1.99 21.90 0.09
C TYR A 736 0.78 22.52 -0.61
N MET A 737 -0.38 21.87 -0.50
CA MET A 737 -1.61 22.33 -1.13
C MET A 737 -1.42 22.66 -2.63
N ALA A 738 -2.04 23.75 -3.10
CA ALA A 738 -1.98 24.22 -4.49
C ALA A 738 -0.73 25.06 -4.77
N ASP A 739 0.29 25.05 -3.90
CA ASP A 739 1.52 25.81 -4.14
C ASP A 739 2.11 25.42 -5.49
N ASN A 740 2.25 26.39 -6.38
CA ASN A 740 2.52 26.09 -7.78
C ASN A 740 3.94 25.60 -8.07
N VAL A 741 4.82 25.65 -7.08
CA VAL A 741 6.23 25.33 -7.21
C VAL A 741 6.59 24.28 -6.16
N PRO A 742 6.81 23.01 -6.56
CA PRO A 742 7.43 22.03 -5.69
C PRO A 742 8.78 22.58 -5.22
N VAL A 743 9.03 22.52 -3.92
CA VAL A 743 10.26 23.05 -3.31
C VAL A 743 11.17 21.91 -2.89
N ASP A 744 12.47 22.17 -2.84
CA ASP A 744 13.43 21.20 -2.31
C ASP A 744 13.26 20.98 -0.79
N LEU A 745 13.93 19.95 -0.27
CA LEU A 745 13.85 19.62 1.15
C LEU A 745 14.28 20.78 2.06
N SER A 746 15.33 21.53 1.71
CA SER A 746 15.80 22.67 2.51
C SER A 746 14.73 23.75 2.66
N THR A 747 14.03 24.05 1.57
CA THR A 747 12.95 25.03 1.55
C THR A 747 11.72 24.51 2.28
N ALA A 748 11.38 23.22 2.14
CA ALA A 748 10.28 22.60 2.88
C ALA A 748 10.51 22.65 4.39
N VAL A 749 11.76 22.45 4.82
CA VAL A 749 12.18 22.62 6.22
C VAL A 749 12.08 24.08 6.66
N ALA A 750 12.58 25.03 5.86
CA ALA A 750 12.52 26.45 6.17
C ALA A 750 11.08 26.98 6.28
N ARG A 751 10.15 26.42 5.49
CA ARG A 751 8.70 26.71 5.54
C ARG A 751 7.97 25.99 6.66
N GLY A 752 8.64 25.14 7.44
CA GLY A 752 8.02 24.39 8.53
C GLY A 752 7.09 23.27 8.08
N TRP A 753 7.21 22.78 6.84
CA TRP A 753 6.40 21.68 6.32
C TRP A 753 6.91 20.31 6.81
N VAL A 754 8.22 20.19 6.90
CA VAL A 754 8.94 18.99 7.34
C VAL A 754 9.91 19.41 8.45
N VAL A 755 10.06 18.57 9.48
CA VAL A 755 11.08 18.81 10.50
C VAL A 755 12.44 18.28 10.05
N SER A 756 13.49 19.07 10.26
CA SER A 756 14.87 18.57 10.22
C SER A 756 15.49 18.71 11.60
N HIS A 757 16.47 17.87 11.88
CA HIS A 757 17.23 17.89 13.11
C HIS A 757 18.70 18.07 12.79
N THR A 758 19.38 18.90 13.58
CA THR A 758 20.80 19.18 13.47
C THR A 758 21.51 18.58 14.65
N ILE A 759 22.44 17.65 14.38
CA ILE A 759 23.28 17.03 15.41
C ILE A 759 24.71 17.60 15.24
N PRO A 760 25.27 18.27 16.25
CA PRO A 760 26.63 18.79 16.22
C PRO A 760 27.65 17.71 15.88
N GLY A 761 28.50 17.98 14.89
CA GLY A 761 29.53 17.05 14.43
C GLY A 761 29.02 15.89 13.56
N VAL A 762 27.70 15.76 13.35
CA VAL A 762 27.09 14.75 12.48
C VAL A 762 26.45 15.40 11.24
N GLY A 763 25.69 16.49 11.42
CA GLY A 763 25.06 17.23 10.33
C GLY A 763 23.54 17.42 10.53
N GLN A 764 22.89 17.99 9.52
CA GLN A 764 21.44 18.20 9.49
C GLN A 764 20.78 17.11 8.61
N SER A 765 19.67 16.54 9.07
CA SER A 765 18.85 15.64 8.26
C SER A 765 17.37 15.78 8.58
N ALA A 766 16.50 15.48 7.62
CA ALA A 766 15.06 15.28 7.84
C ALA A 766 14.64 13.81 7.66
N ILE A 767 15.56 12.98 7.17
CA ILE A 767 15.31 11.61 6.76
C ILE A 767 15.96 10.66 7.76
N TRP A 768 15.23 9.64 8.20
CA TRP A 768 15.76 8.66 9.15
C TRP A 768 15.84 7.29 8.49
N GLY A 769 17.02 6.68 8.55
CA GLY A 769 17.22 5.27 8.25
C GLY A 769 17.19 4.43 9.51
N TYR A 770 17.23 3.11 9.34
CA TYR A 770 17.33 2.16 10.43
C TYR A 770 18.50 1.19 10.22
N SER A 771 19.19 0.82 11.29
CA SER A 771 20.18 -0.25 11.33
C SER A 771 19.94 -1.12 12.56
N PRO A 772 19.94 -2.45 12.46
CA PRO A 772 19.74 -3.34 13.61
C PRO A 772 20.72 -3.09 14.77
N ALA A 773 21.95 -2.64 14.49
CA ALA A 773 22.99 -2.45 15.50
C ALA A 773 22.86 -1.14 16.28
N THR A 774 22.32 -0.10 15.66
CA THR A 774 22.31 1.27 16.21
C THR A 774 20.92 1.89 16.29
N GLY A 775 19.89 1.23 15.78
CA GLY A 775 18.53 1.72 15.72
C GLY A 775 18.35 2.79 14.64
N TYR A 776 17.53 3.80 14.94
CA TYR A 776 17.33 4.94 14.06
C TYR A 776 18.59 5.79 13.94
N ARG A 777 18.84 6.28 12.73
CA ARG A 777 19.95 7.19 12.43
C ARG A 777 19.58 8.17 11.32
N PRO A 778 20.17 9.38 11.31
CA PRO A 778 20.06 10.29 10.17
C PRO A 778 20.50 9.60 8.88
N ALA A 779 19.75 9.77 7.80
CA ALA A 779 20.09 9.31 6.46
C ALA A 779 20.44 10.50 5.55
N LEU A 780 21.53 10.37 4.81
CA LEU A 780 22.01 11.37 3.82
C LEU A 780 21.97 10.83 2.39
N VAL A 781 21.74 9.53 2.24
CA VAL A 781 21.56 8.83 0.96
C VAL A 781 20.38 7.88 1.15
N LEU A 782 19.52 7.81 0.15
CA LEU A 782 18.42 6.86 0.07
C LEU A 782 18.86 5.72 -0.85
N GLU A 783 19.43 4.69 -0.26
CA GLU A 783 19.82 3.45 -0.94
C GLU A 783 18.62 2.72 -1.56
N PRO A 784 18.81 2.06 -2.73
CA PRO A 784 17.82 1.17 -3.30
C PRO A 784 17.38 0.10 -2.30
N TRP A 785 16.15 -0.38 -2.45
CA TRP A 785 15.58 -1.46 -1.62
C TRP A 785 15.46 -1.15 -0.12
N THR A 786 15.75 0.07 0.30
CA THR A 786 15.76 0.50 1.70
C THR A 786 14.65 1.51 1.96
N GLY A 787 13.96 1.34 3.09
CA GLY A 787 12.93 2.27 3.57
C GLY A 787 13.49 3.28 4.58
N TYR A 788 12.81 4.42 4.68
CA TYR A 788 13.18 5.56 5.53
C TYR A 788 11.93 6.18 6.18
N TRP A 789 12.14 7.03 7.18
CA TRP A 789 11.11 7.90 7.74
C TRP A 789 11.32 9.36 7.40
N ILE A 790 10.21 10.06 7.30
CA ILE A 790 10.11 11.52 7.28
C ILE A 790 8.93 11.95 8.16
N ARG A 791 9.03 13.13 8.79
CA ARG A 791 7.95 13.69 9.60
C ARG A 791 7.44 15.01 9.03
N VAL A 792 6.14 15.03 8.73
CA VAL A 792 5.39 16.18 8.21
C VAL A 792 4.73 16.92 9.36
N LEU A 793 4.75 18.26 9.32
CA LEU A 793 4.23 19.13 10.38
C LEU A 793 2.92 19.83 10.01
N VAL A 794 2.51 19.80 8.75
CA VAL A 794 1.26 20.40 8.26
C VAL A 794 0.12 19.40 8.28
N SER A 795 -1.05 19.81 8.78
CA SER A 795 -2.23 18.95 8.99
C SER A 795 -2.80 18.36 7.71
N GLU A 796 -2.70 19.10 6.62
CA GLU A 796 -3.20 18.79 5.28
C GLU A 796 -2.34 17.72 4.59
N GLY A 797 -1.15 17.43 5.11
CA GLY A 797 -0.17 16.56 4.48
C GLY A 797 0.66 17.26 3.41
N LEU A 798 1.47 16.49 2.68
CA LEU A 798 2.32 16.97 1.59
C LEU A 798 2.29 15.97 0.43
N THR A 799 2.53 16.47 -0.77
CA THR A 799 2.92 15.60 -1.89
C THR A 799 4.43 15.52 -1.96
N LEU A 800 4.98 14.31 -1.94
CA LEU A 800 6.40 14.02 -2.14
C LEU A 800 6.62 13.52 -3.56
N THR A 801 7.53 14.16 -4.28
CA THR A 801 8.01 13.70 -5.59
C THR A 801 9.48 13.32 -5.48
N TYR A 802 9.80 12.08 -5.85
CA TYR A 802 11.16 11.59 -6.06
C TYR A 802 11.56 11.92 -7.48
N ARG A 803 12.56 12.78 -7.67
CA ARG A 803 13.04 13.12 -9.01
C ARG A 803 13.76 11.95 -9.68
N SER A 804 13.50 11.79 -10.97
CA SER A 804 14.18 10.85 -11.86
C SER A 804 15.71 10.98 -11.77
N PRO A 805 16.43 9.87 -11.51
CA PRO A 805 17.89 9.87 -11.49
C PRO A 805 18.53 9.72 -12.89
N ALA A 806 17.75 9.64 -13.97
CA ALA A 806 18.27 9.42 -15.33
C ALA A 806 19.37 10.43 -15.73
N GLY A 807 20.43 9.92 -16.37
CA GLY A 807 21.56 10.72 -16.86
C GLY A 807 22.48 11.28 -15.77
N ARG A 808 22.25 10.97 -14.49
CA ARG A 808 23.06 11.45 -13.37
C ARG A 808 23.96 10.34 -12.83
N ALA A 809 25.21 10.68 -12.51
CA ALA A 809 26.11 9.76 -11.82
C ALA A 809 25.57 9.45 -10.41
N ALA A 810 25.81 8.23 -9.92
CA ALA A 810 25.42 7.85 -8.57
C ALA A 810 25.97 8.87 -7.55
N PRO A 811 25.13 9.40 -6.66
CA PRO A 811 25.56 10.44 -5.75
C PRO A 811 26.57 9.87 -4.75
N THR A 812 27.73 10.51 -4.65
CA THR A 812 28.65 10.29 -3.51
C THR A 812 28.14 11.04 -2.31
N ALA A 813 28.12 10.40 -1.13
CA ALA A 813 27.75 11.03 0.14
C ALA A 813 28.72 12.19 0.47
N ALA A 814 28.42 13.39 -0.02
CA ALA A 814 29.09 14.60 0.42
C ALA A 814 28.52 14.95 1.79
N ALA A 815 29.29 14.69 2.84
CA ALA A 815 28.94 15.13 4.19
C ALA A 815 28.89 16.67 4.19
N VAL A 816 27.68 17.24 4.15
CA VAL A 816 27.47 18.64 4.50
C VAL A 816 27.79 18.77 5.98
N ARG A 817 29.06 19.07 6.29
CA ARG A 817 29.50 19.37 7.65
C ARG A 817 28.97 20.77 7.99
N SER A 818 27.79 20.84 8.58
CA SER A 818 27.40 22.08 9.27
C SER A 818 28.32 22.25 10.50
N SER A 819 29.02 23.37 10.56
CA SER A 819 29.84 23.74 11.71
C SER A 819 28.96 24.36 12.79
N SER A 820 28.03 23.59 13.36
CA SER A 820 27.37 24.07 14.59
C SER A 820 28.40 24.03 15.73
N ALA A 821 28.64 25.18 16.35
CA ALA A 821 29.53 25.31 17.48
C ALA A 821 28.90 24.59 18.69
N GLY A 822 29.40 23.40 18.99
CA GLY A 822 28.88 22.54 20.04
C GLY A 822 29.56 21.18 20.08
N TRP A 823 29.09 20.33 20.99
CA TRP A 823 29.54 18.95 21.12
C TRP A 823 28.35 18.02 21.30
N SER A 824 28.51 16.77 20.87
CA SER A 824 27.51 15.71 20.99
C SER A 824 28.19 14.41 21.45
N VAL A 825 27.45 13.59 22.16
CA VAL A 825 27.83 12.24 22.61
C VAL A 825 26.73 11.29 22.22
N ALA A 826 27.11 10.21 21.52
CA ALA A 826 26.21 9.12 21.17
C ALA A 826 26.12 8.13 22.33
N LEU A 827 24.92 7.71 22.69
CA LEU A 827 24.64 6.69 23.69
C LEU A 827 23.98 5.51 23.00
N THR A 828 24.67 4.37 22.91
CA THR A 828 24.15 3.18 22.23
C THR A 828 23.92 2.04 23.23
N ALA A 829 22.68 1.59 23.38
CA ALA A 829 22.35 0.40 24.15
C ALA A 829 22.32 -0.82 23.22
N THR A 830 23.09 -1.87 23.53
CA THR A 830 23.15 -3.10 22.73
C THR A 830 22.86 -4.34 23.57
N ASP A 831 22.15 -5.31 23.01
CA ASP A 831 22.01 -6.66 23.57
C ASP A 831 23.23 -7.55 23.23
N VAL A 832 23.21 -8.79 23.74
CA VAL A 832 24.26 -9.79 23.50
C VAL A 832 24.37 -10.24 22.04
N SER A 833 23.30 -10.08 21.26
CA SER A 833 23.25 -10.42 19.83
C SER A 833 23.66 -9.25 18.94
N GLY A 834 24.07 -8.12 19.53
CA GLY A 834 24.49 -6.92 18.82
C GLY A 834 23.35 -6.05 18.29
N ARG A 835 22.08 -6.32 18.65
CA ARG A 835 20.95 -5.43 18.33
C ARG A 835 20.95 -4.26 19.29
N GLY A 836 20.75 -3.06 18.77
CA GLY A 836 20.84 -1.86 19.60
C GLY A 836 20.07 -0.66 19.08
N ALA A 837 20.05 0.38 19.91
CA ALA A 837 19.48 1.68 19.61
C ALA A 837 20.38 2.78 20.16
N THR A 838 20.31 3.97 19.56
CA THR A 838 21.16 5.12 19.88
C THR A 838 20.32 6.34 20.19
N ALA A 839 20.75 7.12 21.18
CA ALA A 839 20.28 8.47 21.47
C ALA A 839 21.47 9.42 21.54
N MET A 840 21.26 10.71 21.30
CA MET A 840 22.32 11.72 21.23
C MET A 840 22.07 12.83 22.24
N PHE A 841 23.06 13.22 23.02
CA PHE A 841 22.95 14.42 23.86
C PHE A 841 24.16 15.32 23.69
N GLY A 842 24.01 16.57 24.10
CA GLY A 842 25.16 17.45 24.23
C GLY A 842 24.81 18.89 24.45
N GLN A 843 25.70 19.79 24.02
CA GLN A 843 25.48 21.22 24.15
C GLN A 843 25.78 21.98 22.87
N VAL A 844 24.94 22.96 22.60
CA VAL A 844 25.00 23.84 21.43
C VAL A 844 24.79 25.28 21.88
N ALA A 845 25.52 26.21 21.30
CA ALA A 845 25.27 27.63 21.54
C ALA A 845 23.86 28.00 21.05
N GLY A 846 23.06 28.65 21.90
CA GLY A 846 21.69 29.08 21.57
C GLY A 846 20.59 28.04 21.84
N ALA A 847 20.93 26.82 22.22
CA ALA A 847 19.94 25.83 22.67
C ALA A 847 19.36 26.21 24.05
N THR A 848 18.11 25.83 24.28
CA THR A 848 17.33 26.15 25.48
C THR A 848 17.20 24.93 26.41
N ARG A 849 16.43 25.07 27.49
CA ARG A 849 16.00 23.93 28.33
C ARG A 849 14.62 23.40 27.94
N GLY A 850 13.89 24.18 27.16
CA GLY A 850 12.66 23.74 26.55
C GLY A 850 12.97 23.01 25.24
N ARG A 851 11.92 22.55 24.57
CA ARG A 851 12.05 21.84 23.31
C ARG A 851 12.52 22.76 22.18
N ASP A 852 13.70 22.49 21.64
CA ASP A 852 14.22 23.08 20.41
C ASP A 852 13.96 22.13 19.23
N ALA A 853 12.87 22.34 18.48
CA ALA A 853 12.43 21.39 17.44
C ALA A 853 13.47 21.03 16.35
N HIS A 854 14.50 21.86 16.16
CA HIS A 854 15.60 21.64 15.20
C HIS A 854 16.83 20.93 15.81
N LEU A 855 16.86 20.71 17.12
CA LEU A 855 17.94 20.02 17.85
C LEU A 855 17.41 18.79 18.60
N ASP A 856 16.23 18.91 19.21
CA ASP A 856 15.58 17.87 20.01
C ASP A 856 14.66 17.02 19.14
N ALA A 857 15.28 16.06 18.45
CA ALA A 857 14.60 15.19 17.53
C ALA A 857 13.67 14.22 18.27
N ALA A 858 12.39 14.19 17.89
CA ALA A 858 11.52 13.07 18.23
C ALA A 858 12.03 11.80 17.55
N ALA A 859 12.01 10.66 18.25
CA ALA A 859 12.34 9.39 17.62
C ALA A 859 11.25 8.99 16.62
N PRO A 860 11.60 8.41 15.46
CA PRO A 860 10.61 7.75 14.61
C PRO A 860 9.85 6.65 15.40
N PRO A 861 8.60 6.32 15.02
CA PRO A 861 7.79 5.36 15.77
C PRO A 861 8.51 4.03 15.94
N ALA A 862 8.61 3.49 17.16
CA ALA A 862 9.30 2.22 17.40
C ALA A 862 8.59 1.08 16.65
N PHE A 863 9.36 0.16 16.04
CA PHE A 863 8.80 -0.93 15.22
C PHE A 863 8.76 -2.29 15.93
N ALA A 864 9.81 -2.62 16.70
CA ALA A 864 9.98 -3.96 17.23
C ALA A 864 10.14 -3.92 18.75
N THR A 865 9.45 -4.84 19.43
CA THR A 865 9.70 -5.20 20.83
C THR A 865 10.96 -6.06 21.00
N GLY A 866 11.68 -6.37 19.90
CA GLY A 866 12.83 -7.28 19.87
C GLY A 866 14.22 -6.60 19.92
N ALA A 867 14.29 -5.28 19.93
CA ALA A 867 15.51 -4.48 20.13
C ALA A 867 15.28 -3.46 21.25
N PRO A 868 16.33 -3.02 21.98
CA PRO A 868 16.19 -1.95 22.97
C PRO A 868 15.76 -0.65 22.29
N VAL A 869 15.00 0.17 23.01
CA VAL A 869 14.66 1.56 22.66
C VAL A 869 15.35 2.46 23.66
N ILE A 870 15.93 3.56 23.18
CA ILE A 870 16.65 4.52 24.01
C ILE A 870 16.24 5.93 23.59
N GLY A 871 16.08 6.82 24.57
CA GLY A 871 15.80 8.23 24.31
C GLY A 871 15.67 9.03 25.59
N PHE A 872 15.43 10.33 25.44
CA PHE A 872 15.25 11.27 26.53
C PHE A 872 13.75 11.50 26.77
N ASP A 873 13.35 11.41 28.03
CA ASP A 873 11.97 11.59 28.46
C ASP A 873 11.78 13.00 29.02
N HIS A 874 10.76 13.70 28.53
CA HIS A 874 10.46 15.10 28.87
C HIS A 874 8.98 15.31 29.17
N PRO A 875 8.45 14.73 30.27
CA PRO A 875 7.05 14.92 30.67
C PRO A 875 6.71 16.40 30.97
N GLU A 876 7.71 17.23 31.20
CA GLU A 876 7.57 18.67 31.45
C GLU A 876 7.36 19.51 30.20
N TRP A 877 7.61 18.97 28.99
CA TRP A 877 7.40 19.71 27.76
C TRP A 877 5.92 19.80 27.39
N THR A 878 5.50 20.95 26.89
CA THR A 878 4.11 21.22 26.48
C THR A 878 3.64 20.35 25.31
N VAL A 879 4.57 19.89 24.47
CA VAL A 879 4.31 18.94 23.38
C VAL A 879 4.95 17.61 23.73
N GLN A 880 4.10 16.60 23.95
CA GLN A 880 4.52 15.22 24.19
C GLN A 880 4.60 14.47 22.86
N ASP A 881 5.81 14.13 22.43
CA ASP A 881 6.10 13.43 21.15
C ASP A 881 6.73 12.05 21.38
N GLY A 882 6.58 11.48 22.59
CA GLY A 882 7.27 10.26 23.02
C GLY A 882 8.75 10.51 23.37
N LEU A 883 9.57 9.45 23.36
CA LEU A 883 11.01 9.57 23.62
C LEU A 883 11.71 10.41 22.54
N CYS A 884 12.56 11.33 22.98
CA CYS A 884 13.40 12.12 22.09
C CYS A 884 14.68 11.36 21.77
N TYR A 885 14.99 11.24 20.48
CA TYR A 885 16.27 10.71 20.01
C TYR A 885 17.43 11.62 20.46
N SER A 886 17.21 12.94 20.51
CA SER A 886 18.22 13.89 21.01
C SER A 886 17.70 14.93 21.99
N ASP A 887 18.57 15.33 22.92
CA ASP A 887 18.39 16.45 23.87
C ASP A 887 19.68 17.30 23.87
N PHE A 888 19.60 18.52 23.34
CA PHE A 888 20.70 19.48 23.34
C PHE A 888 20.40 20.70 24.21
N ARG A 889 21.41 21.13 24.97
CA ARG A 889 21.28 22.22 25.92
C ARG A 889 22.21 23.38 25.60
N GLY A 890 21.91 24.54 26.17
CA GLY A 890 22.77 25.71 26.05
C GLY A 890 24.23 25.42 26.46
N ALA A 891 25.18 26.03 25.76
CA ALA A 891 26.60 25.91 26.09
C ALA A 891 26.87 26.27 27.56
N GLY A 892 27.49 25.34 28.31
CA GLY A 892 27.80 25.53 29.73
C GLY A 892 26.64 25.26 30.69
N ASP A 893 25.47 24.84 30.20
CA ASP A 893 24.35 24.40 31.03
C ASP A 893 24.77 23.19 31.90
N ARG A 894 24.21 23.09 33.10
CA ARG A 894 24.58 22.07 34.10
C ARG A 894 23.42 21.15 34.48
N SER A 895 22.32 21.20 33.75
CA SER A 895 21.15 20.38 33.99
C SER A 895 21.45 18.91 33.70
N VAL A 896 20.71 18.01 34.33
CA VAL A 896 20.86 16.55 34.20
C VAL A 896 20.07 16.02 32.99
N TRP A 897 20.68 15.19 32.14
CA TRP A 897 19.94 14.48 31.09
C TRP A 897 19.35 13.20 31.64
N ARG A 898 18.05 12.99 31.45
CA ARG A 898 17.36 11.78 31.88
C ARG A 898 17.16 10.85 30.68
N LEU A 899 17.95 9.79 30.64
CA LEU A 899 17.96 8.79 29.59
C LEU A 899 17.13 7.59 30.01
N THR A 900 16.16 7.22 29.19
CA THR A 900 15.35 6.01 29.36
C THR A 900 15.81 4.95 28.37
N VAL A 901 16.01 3.73 28.86
CA VAL A 901 16.31 2.54 28.05
C VAL A 901 15.24 1.49 28.31
N ASP A 902 14.36 1.29 27.33
CA ASP A 902 13.36 0.24 27.34
C ASP A 902 13.92 -0.99 26.63
N THR A 903 13.78 -2.16 27.26
CA THR A 903 14.38 -3.40 26.76
C THR A 903 13.33 -4.44 26.39
N PRO A 904 13.60 -5.27 25.36
CA PRO A 904 12.73 -6.36 24.92
C PRO A 904 12.34 -7.35 26.03
N LEU A 905 13.33 -7.74 26.83
CA LEU A 905 13.23 -8.86 27.76
C LEU A 905 13.61 -8.42 29.17
N PRO A 906 12.84 -8.81 30.20
CA PRO A 906 13.22 -8.56 31.57
C PRO A 906 14.45 -9.42 31.95
N ASN A 907 15.16 -9.01 33.00
CA ASN A 907 16.30 -9.73 33.58
C ASN A 907 17.39 -10.14 32.57
N THR A 908 17.56 -9.38 31.49
CA THR A 908 18.52 -9.66 30.41
C THR A 908 19.68 -8.67 30.46
N ALA A 909 20.88 -9.11 30.07
CA ALA A 909 22.07 -8.27 30.09
C ALA A 909 22.16 -7.38 28.85
N TYR A 910 22.46 -6.10 29.07
CA TYR A 910 22.66 -5.08 28.04
C TYR A 910 23.93 -4.29 28.32
N THR A 911 24.49 -3.68 27.29
CA THR A 911 25.63 -2.76 27.41
C THR A 911 25.24 -1.39 26.87
N LEU A 912 25.38 -0.35 27.69
CA LEU A 912 25.28 1.04 27.27
C LEU A 912 26.68 1.55 26.94
N ARG A 913 26.94 1.93 25.69
CA ARG A 913 28.22 2.46 25.19
C ARG A 913 28.08 3.94 24.88
N TRP A 914 29.18 4.67 24.97
CA TRP A 914 29.20 6.07 24.59
C TRP A 914 30.42 6.46 23.75
N ASP A 915 30.17 7.28 22.72
CA ASP A 915 31.17 7.78 21.78
C ASP A 915 31.03 9.30 21.57
N GLY A 916 32.10 9.97 21.14
CA GLY A 916 32.13 11.42 20.90
C GLY A 916 32.70 12.25 22.05
N LEU A 917 33.12 11.62 23.16
CA LEU A 917 33.64 12.32 24.35
C LEU A 917 34.86 13.22 24.09
N ALA A 918 35.64 12.94 23.05
CA ALA A 918 36.79 13.78 22.67
C ALA A 918 36.40 15.22 22.30
N ARG A 919 35.13 15.45 21.92
CA ARG A 919 34.58 16.76 21.58
C ARG A 919 34.04 17.53 22.80
N VAL A 920 33.89 16.87 23.94
CA VAL A 920 33.42 17.50 25.18
C VAL A 920 34.50 18.46 25.70
N PRO A 921 34.17 19.72 26.06
CA PRO A 921 35.13 20.67 26.62
C PRO A 921 35.85 20.12 27.86
N ARG A 922 37.17 20.32 27.96
CA ARG A 922 38.00 19.81 29.08
C ARG A 922 37.56 20.28 30.46
N ALA A 923 36.83 21.39 30.54
CA ALA A 923 36.27 21.93 31.78
C ALA A 923 35.02 21.18 32.26
N THR A 924 34.38 20.40 31.39
CA THR A 924 33.18 19.61 31.68
C THR A 924 33.55 18.14 31.87
N ARG A 925 33.08 17.54 32.96
CA ARG A 925 33.15 16.11 33.24
C ARG A 925 31.75 15.53 33.21
N LEU A 926 31.53 14.47 32.45
CA LEU A 926 30.25 13.78 32.41
C LEU A 926 30.29 12.55 33.31
N CYS A 927 29.32 12.46 34.22
CA CYS A 927 29.09 11.30 35.07
C CYS A 927 27.75 10.66 34.69
N ILE A 928 27.75 9.35 34.40
CA ILE A 928 26.52 8.59 34.25
C ILE A 928 26.14 7.95 35.59
N VAL A 929 24.85 8.02 35.94
CA VAL A 929 24.28 7.47 37.17
C VAL A 929 23.17 6.50 36.80
N ASP A 930 23.30 5.25 37.22
CA ASP A 930 22.24 4.24 37.11
C ASP A 930 21.27 4.40 38.29
N THR A 931 20.08 4.94 38.05
CA THR A 931 19.16 5.35 39.13
C THR A 931 18.63 4.18 39.96
N ALA A 932 18.62 2.98 39.38
CA ALA A 932 18.15 1.79 40.07
C ALA A 932 19.19 1.14 40.99
N THR A 933 20.50 1.41 40.79
CA THR A 933 21.57 0.92 41.68
C THR A 933 22.27 2.03 42.47
N GLY A 934 22.08 3.28 42.08
CA GLY A 934 22.86 4.42 42.57
C GLY A 934 24.32 4.44 42.07
N THR A 935 24.69 3.52 41.17
CA THR A 935 26.07 3.41 40.67
C THR A 935 26.43 4.64 39.84
N ARG A 936 27.49 5.34 40.23
CA ARG A 936 28.06 6.48 39.50
C ARG A 936 29.30 6.04 38.72
N ARG A 937 29.45 6.51 37.47
CA ARG A 937 30.67 6.31 36.68
C ARG A 937 31.01 7.53 35.85
N TYR A 938 32.26 7.96 35.90
CA TYR A 938 32.76 8.98 35.00
C TYR A 938 32.93 8.44 33.58
N MET A 939 32.29 9.08 32.61
CA MET A 939 32.26 8.61 31.21
C MET A 939 33.64 8.71 30.52
N HIS A 940 34.60 9.47 31.05
CA HIS A 940 35.97 9.49 30.50
C HIS A 940 36.86 8.35 31.00
N ALA A 941 36.47 7.67 32.09
CA ALA A 941 37.25 6.59 32.71
C ALA A 941 36.85 5.20 32.16
N ALA A 942 35.72 5.10 31.47
CA ALA A 942 35.23 3.90 30.81
C ALA A 942 34.47 4.31 29.53
N SER A 943 34.37 3.45 28.51
CA SER A 943 33.59 3.72 27.29
C SER A 943 32.21 3.04 27.28
N SER A 944 31.88 2.31 28.35
CA SER A 944 30.63 1.56 28.46
C SER A 944 30.26 1.20 29.90
N TYR A 945 28.99 0.82 30.07
CA TYR A 945 28.41 0.30 31.30
C TYR A 945 27.51 -0.90 31.00
N ALA A 946 27.81 -2.05 31.62
CA ALA A 946 26.95 -3.23 31.54
C ALA A 946 25.87 -3.15 32.61
N PHE A 947 24.63 -3.44 32.25
CA PHE A 947 23.48 -3.43 33.15
C PHE A 947 22.53 -4.58 32.84
N SER A 948 21.66 -4.90 33.81
CA SER A 948 20.53 -5.81 33.60
C SER A 948 19.24 -4.99 33.50
N SER A 949 18.34 -5.39 32.60
CA SER A 949 17.05 -4.73 32.40
C SER A 949 16.12 -4.80 33.62
N GLY A 950 16.37 -5.70 34.57
CA GLY A 950 15.50 -5.91 35.72
C GLY A 950 14.09 -6.37 35.34
N THR A 951 13.17 -6.35 36.28
CA THR A 951 11.79 -6.86 36.07
C THR A 951 10.90 -5.89 35.29
N SER A 952 11.13 -4.59 35.40
CA SER A 952 10.33 -3.53 34.76
C SER A 952 10.60 -3.37 33.26
N ARG A 953 11.64 -4.01 32.70
CA ARG A 953 12.16 -3.83 31.34
C ARG A 953 12.70 -2.42 31.02
N THR A 954 12.28 -1.40 31.76
CA THR A 954 12.77 -0.04 31.67
C THR A 954 13.91 0.20 32.66
N ARG A 955 15.00 0.81 32.18
CA ARG A 955 16.13 1.29 32.97
C ARG A 955 16.32 2.78 32.73
N VAL A 956 16.50 3.55 33.80
CA VAL A 956 16.72 5.01 33.71
C VAL A 956 18.16 5.34 34.12
N PHE A 957 18.80 6.19 33.34
CA PHE A 957 20.12 6.74 33.63
C PHE A 957 20.04 8.26 33.69
N GLU A 958 20.85 8.85 34.56
CA GLU A 958 21.06 10.29 34.60
C GLU A 958 22.48 10.61 34.12
N ILE A 959 22.62 11.54 33.18
CA ILE A 959 23.93 12.09 32.82
C ILE A 959 24.07 13.46 33.47
N VAL A 960 25.04 13.57 34.37
CA VAL A 960 25.30 14.76 35.18
C VAL A 960 26.55 15.46 34.65
N PRO A 961 26.43 16.70 34.11
CA PRO A 961 27.57 17.53 33.78
C PRO A 961 28.15 18.22 35.02
N GLU A 962 29.39 17.90 35.35
CA GLU A 962 30.14 18.48 36.46
C GLU A 962 31.23 19.43 35.93
N VAL A 963 31.43 20.58 36.59
CA VAL A 963 32.57 21.45 36.30
C VAL A 963 33.81 20.91 36.99
N ARG A 964 34.93 20.88 36.28
CA ARG A 964 36.22 20.50 36.83
C ARG A 964 36.72 21.56 37.83
N GLY A 965 36.24 21.50 39.08
CA GLY A 965 36.58 22.43 40.18
C GLY A 965 36.51 21.77 41.57
N SER A 966 37.57 21.97 42.36
CA SER A 966 37.87 21.57 43.77
C SER A 966 37.67 20.12 44.25
N SER A 967 36.79 19.29 43.68
CA SER A 967 36.52 17.92 44.19
C SER A 967 37.32 16.79 43.52
N ALA A 968 38.08 17.08 42.45
CA ALA A 968 38.89 16.06 41.78
C ALA A 968 39.88 15.42 42.77
N LEU A 969 40.06 14.10 42.69
CA LEU A 969 41.07 13.42 43.50
C LEU A 969 42.44 14.10 43.32
N ARG A 970 43.06 14.49 44.43
CA ARG A 970 44.38 15.11 44.50
C ARG A 970 45.22 14.38 45.54
N ILE A 971 46.50 14.27 45.23
CA ILE A 971 47.54 13.89 46.18
C ILE A 971 48.25 15.19 46.56
N LEU A 972 48.12 15.60 47.81
CA LEU A 972 48.64 16.86 48.36
C LEU A 972 49.73 16.59 49.40
N ASN A 973 50.53 17.59 49.74
CA ASN A 973 51.50 17.56 50.84
C ASN A 973 52.41 16.31 50.86
N VAL A 974 52.90 15.87 49.70
CA VAL A 974 53.82 14.72 49.64
C VAL A 974 55.13 15.09 50.32
N ARG A 975 55.37 14.51 51.49
CA ARG A 975 56.54 14.73 52.33
C ARG A 975 57.27 13.41 52.55
N SER A 976 58.58 13.46 52.51
CA SER A 976 59.46 12.37 52.94
C SER A 976 60.23 12.86 54.17
N ASP A 977 60.19 12.11 55.27
CA ASP A 977 60.99 12.42 56.45
C ASP A 977 62.42 11.94 56.22
N GLN A 978 63.25 12.87 55.75
CA GLN A 978 64.66 12.62 55.43
C GLN A 978 65.61 12.86 56.61
N SER A 979 65.10 13.28 57.78
CA SER A 979 65.92 13.63 58.95
C SER A 979 66.74 12.47 59.53
N ARG A 980 66.38 11.22 59.16
CA ARG A 980 67.06 9.97 59.58
C ARG A 980 67.42 9.04 58.41
N ALA A 981 67.42 9.54 57.16
CA ALA A 981 67.56 8.75 55.93
C ALA A 981 69.00 8.28 55.66
N GLY A 982 69.50 7.38 56.52
CA GLY A 982 70.78 6.67 56.34
C GLY A 982 70.58 5.25 55.82
N ARG A 983 71.63 4.65 55.27
CA ARG A 983 71.60 3.28 54.73
C ARG A 983 71.04 2.28 55.75
N GLY A 984 69.98 1.55 55.39
CA GLY A 984 69.36 0.54 56.25
C GLY A 984 68.37 1.08 57.29
N ARG A 985 68.10 2.39 57.32
CA ARG A 985 67.06 2.99 58.16
C ARG A 985 65.80 3.25 57.33
N PRO A 986 64.61 2.87 57.82
CA PRO A 986 63.40 3.05 57.04
C PRO A 986 63.03 4.53 56.89
N VAL A 987 62.63 4.93 55.68
CA VAL A 987 62.17 6.28 55.32
C VAL A 987 60.65 6.30 55.32
N SER A 988 60.06 7.16 56.15
CA SER A 988 58.60 7.38 56.18
C SER A 988 58.22 8.48 55.19
N MET A 989 57.19 8.22 54.39
CA MET A 989 56.60 9.17 53.44
C MET A 989 55.14 9.37 53.81
N SER A 990 54.69 10.61 53.84
CA SER A 990 53.29 10.96 54.09
C SER A 990 52.75 11.85 52.98
N PHE A 991 51.49 11.68 52.62
CA PHE A 991 50.77 12.54 51.68
C PHE A 991 49.30 12.57 52.03
N ASP A 992 48.60 13.61 51.63
CA ASP A 992 47.17 13.78 51.89
C ASP A 992 46.37 13.42 50.64
N LEU A 993 45.33 12.61 50.80
CA LEU A 993 44.35 12.35 49.76
C LEU A 993 43.13 13.25 49.95
N SER A 994 42.68 13.92 48.89
CA SER A 994 41.47 14.74 48.93
C SER A 994 40.17 13.93 48.98
N ALA A 995 40.21 12.63 48.67
CA ALA A 995 39.07 11.70 48.69
C ALA A 995 39.55 10.25 48.92
N PRO A 996 38.69 9.32 49.40
CA PRO A 996 39.05 7.91 49.51
C PRO A 996 39.46 7.30 48.16
N ALA A 997 40.57 6.57 48.12
CA ALA A 997 41.13 6.01 46.89
C ALA A 997 41.97 4.75 47.13
N SER A 998 42.13 3.95 46.09
CA SER A 998 43.12 2.86 46.01
C SER A 998 44.47 3.43 45.56
N ILE A 999 45.54 3.09 46.28
CA ILE A 999 46.87 3.68 46.10
C ILE A 999 47.89 2.63 45.65
N SER A 1000 48.61 2.95 44.58
CA SER A 1000 49.80 2.25 44.14
C SER A 1000 51.00 3.19 44.21
N ALA A 1001 52.06 2.79 44.91
CA ALA A 1001 53.25 3.58 45.10
C ALA A 1001 54.52 2.76 44.90
N HIS A 1002 55.53 3.36 44.28
CA HIS A 1002 56.83 2.74 44.08
C HIS A 1002 57.97 3.74 44.15
N ILE A 1003 59.17 3.24 44.45
CA ILE A 1003 60.43 3.98 44.40
C ILE A 1003 61.09 3.72 43.05
N ALA A 1004 61.60 4.77 42.43
CA ALA A 1004 62.42 4.73 41.24
C ALA A 1004 63.78 5.41 41.46
N ASP A 1005 64.82 5.01 40.72
CA ASP A 1005 66.14 5.65 40.73
C ASP A 1005 66.15 6.98 39.96
N GLY A 1006 67.31 7.65 39.91
CA GLY A 1006 67.51 8.89 39.15
C GLY A 1006 67.31 8.77 37.63
N ALA A 1007 67.22 7.56 37.08
CA ALA A 1007 66.88 7.29 35.69
C ALA A 1007 65.40 6.87 35.50
N GLY A 1008 64.59 6.89 36.57
CA GLY A 1008 63.19 6.49 36.55
C GLY A 1008 62.95 4.97 36.54
N ARG A 1009 63.98 4.15 36.77
CA ARG A 1009 63.84 2.68 36.84
C ARG A 1009 63.27 2.27 38.17
N LEU A 1010 62.33 1.32 38.15
CA LEU A 1010 61.69 0.77 39.35
C LEU A 1010 62.73 0.10 40.27
N ILE A 1011 62.78 0.55 41.52
CA ILE A 1011 63.65 0.02 42.57
C ILE A 1011 62.85 -0.81 43.58
N ARG A 1012 61.69 -0.31 44.03
CA ARG A 1012 60.86 -0.99 45.03
C ARG A 1012 59.39 -0.66 44.84
N ARG A 1013 58.50 -1.65 44.94
CA ARG A 1013 57.05 -1.42 45.09
C ARG A 1013 56.70 -1.29 46.57
N LEU A 1014 56.08 -0.18 46.94
CA LEU A 1014 55.69 0.12 48.32
C LEU A 1014 54.23 -0.25 48.60
N SER A 1015 53.37 -0.05 47.61
CA SER A 1015 51.98 -0.47 47.66
C SER A 1015 51.45 -0.74 46.26
N GLN A 1016 50.51 -1.67 46.14
CA GLN A 1016 49.83 -1.97 44.88
C GLN A 1016 48.34 -2.12 45.17
N GLY A 1017 47.55 -1.08 44.85
CA GLY A 1017 46.10 -1.08 45.03
C GLY A 1017 45.62 -1.01 46.50
N ARG A 1018 46.41 -0.46 47.43
CA ARG A 1018 46.02 -0.34 48.85
C ARG A 1018 44.92 0.69 49.02
N SER A 1019 43.77 0.31 49.58
CA SER A 1019 42.69 1.27 49.91
C SER A 1019 43.10 2.22 51.03
N ALA A 1020 42.76 3.50 50.87
CA ALA A 1020 42.97 4.55 51.87
C ALA A 1020 41.80 5.54 51.89
N SER A 1021 41.50 6.07 53.07
CA SER A 1021 40.50 7.13 53.28
C SER A 1021 41.05 8.50 52.84
N ALA A 1022 40.16 9.49 52.70
CA ALA A 1022 40.58 10.88 52.60
C ALA A 1022 41.38 11.31 53.85
N GLY A 1023 42.38 12.17 53.68
CA GLY A 1023 43.32 12.58 54.72
C GLY A 1023 44.72 11.99 54.56
N THR A 1024 45.53 12.11 55.61
CA THR A 1024 46.95 11.74 55.58
C THR A 1024 47.15 10.23 55.50
N THR A 1025 47.88 9.78 54.50
CA THR A 1025 48.34 8.40 54.34
C THR A 1025 49.85 8.34 54.41
N SER A 1026 50.40 7.36 55.13
CA SER A 1026 51.83 7.11 55.18
C SER A 1026 52.24 5.77 54.54
N LEU A 1027 53.42 5.79 53.93
CA LEU A 1027 54.11 4.65 53.34
C LEU A 1027 55.52 4.59 53.92
N LEU A 1028 56.02 3.38 54.15
CA LEU A 1028 57.36 3.15 54.67
C LEU A 1028 58.21 2.46 53.61
N TRP A 1029 59.41 2.97 53.38
CA TRP A 1029 60.41 2.28 52.57
C TRP A 1029 61.58 1.85 53.44
N ASP A 1030 61.90 0.56 53.44
CA ASP A 1030 62.99 -0.06 54.18
C ASP A 1030 64.39 0.20 53.58
N THR A 1031 64.50 1.07 52.57
CA THR A 1031 65.73 1.35 51.80
C THR A 1031 66.31 0.14 51.08
N ARG A 1032 65.45 -0.85 50.76
CA ARG A 1032 65.82 -2.03 49.97
C ARG A 1032 65.09 -2.04 48.65
N ASP A 1033 65.66 -2.72 47.66
CA ASP A 1033 65.01 -3.01 46.39
C ASP A 1033 63.96 -4.13 46.55
N ASP A 1034 63.23 -4.47 45.48
CA ASP A 1034 62.26 -5.57 45.46
C ASP A 1034 62.88 -6.96 45.77
N ARG A 1035 64.22 -7.09 45.73
CA ARG A 1035 64.97 -8.32 46.08
C ARG A 1035 65.43 -8.34 47.53
N GLY A 1036 65.07 -7.32 48.31
CA GLY A 1036 65.45 -7.20 49.72
C GLY A 1036 66.89 -6.74 49.94
N ILE A 1037 67.59 -6.28 48.90
CA ILE A 1037 68.97 -5.79 48.94
C ILE A 1037 68.97 -4.29 49.22
N SER A 1038 69.78 -3.84 50.19
CA SER A 1038 69.91 -2.41 50.51
C SER A 1038 70.45 -1.62 49.32
N VAL A 1039 69.76 -0.55 48.96
CA VAL A 1039 70.14 0.31 47.84
C VAL A 1039 71.29 1.26 48.24
N PRO A 1040 72.11 1.73 47.29
CA PRO A 1040 73.18 2.68 47.58
C PRO A 1040 72.65 4.06 48.02
N ALA A 1041 73.50 4.86 48.67
CA ALA A 1041 73.22 6.28 48.88
C ALA A 1041 73.09 6.98 47.52
N GLY A 1042 72.10 7.85 47.36
CA GLY A 1042 71.79 8.46 46.07
C GLY A 1042 70.39 9.07 46.01
N ALA A 1043 70.07 9.66 44.85
CA ALA A 1043 68.77 10.25 44.58
C ALA A 1043 67.78 9.20 44.05
N TYR A 1044 66.59 9.22 44.62
CA TYR A 1044 65.45 8.38 44.30
C TYR A 1044 64.19 9.25 44.16
N THR A 1045 63.14 8.70 43.59
CA THR A 1045 61.82 9.32 43.53
C THR A 1045 60.76 8.36 44.00
N VAL A 1046 59.77 8.84 44.75
CA VAL A 1046 58.54 8.09 45.01
C VAL A 1046 57.49 8.55 44.02
N VAL A 1047 56.87 7.58 43.33
CA VAL A 1047 55.76 7.80 42.40
C VAL A 1047 54.51 7.21 43.03
N ILE A 1048 53.52 8.06 43.30
CA ILE A 1048 52.26 7.70 43.96
C ILE A 1048 51.14 7.89 42.95
N THR A 1049 50.32 6.87 42.75
CA THR A 1049 49.10 6.92 41.94
C THR A 1049 47.92 6.54 42.81
N ALA A 1050 46.88 7.37 42.83
CA ALA A 1050 45.65 7.13 43.56
C ALA A 1050 44.47 7.06 42.59
N ARG A 1051 43.55 6.11 42.79
CA ARG A 1051 42.35 5.91 41.97
C ARG A 1051 41.10 5.75 42.85
N THR A 1052 40.08 6.59 42.68
CA THR A 1052 38.80 6.44 43.38
C THR A 1052 37.97 5.27 42.82
N ALA A 1053 36.94 4.85 43.55
CA ALA A 1053 35.98 3.84 43.07
C ALA A 1053 35.26 4.29 41.78
N ASP A 1054 34.99 5.58 41.63
CA ASP A 1054 34.35 6.19 40.45
C ASP A 1054 35.32 6.35 39.26
N GLY A 1055 36.60 6.02 39.45
CA GLY A 1055 37.62 6.01 38.40
C GLY A 1055 38.47 7.28 38.27
N ASP A 1056 38.33 8.26 39.18
CA ASP A 1056 39.12 9.49 39.18
C ASP A 1056 40.58 9.17 39.57
N LEU A 1057 41.55 9.70 38.82
CA LEU A 1057 42.98 9.36 38.94
C LEU A 1057 43.83 10.58 39.32
N ALA A 1058 44.72 10.41 40.29
CA ALA A 1058 45.73 11.39 40.68
C ALA A 1058 47.12 10.77 40.70
N ARG A 1059 48.14 11.52 40.26
CA ARG A 1059 49.55 11.11 40.29
C ARG A 1059 50.39 12.20 40.92
N ALA A 1060 51.26 11.82 41.85
CA ALA A 1060 52.28 12.70 42.42
C ALA A 1060 53.65 12.02 42.40
N ILE A 1061 54.70 12.83 42.25
CA ILE A 1061 56.09 12.39 42.24
C ILE A 1061 56.84 13.28 43.24
N SER A 1062 57.61 12.68 44.15
CA SER A 1062 58.41 13.42 45.12
C SER A 1062 59.83 12.86 45.22
N PRO A 1063 60.87 13.72 45.27
CA PRO A 1063 62.25 13.29 45.39
C PRO A 1063 62.57 12.76 46.80
N LEU A 1064 63.54 11.86 46.86
CA LEU A 1064 64.08 11.20 48.05
C LEU A 1064 65.61 11.15 47.91
N VAL A 1065 66.36 11.53 48.94
CA VAL A 1065 67.82 11.38 48.94
C VAL A 1065 68.21 10.50 50.11
N LEU A 1066 68.99 9.45 49.84
CA LEU A 1066 69.64 8.64 50.85
C LEU A 1066 71.07 9.11 51.04
N THR A 1067 71.43 9.47 52.27
CA THR A 1067 72.79 9.86 52.65
C THR A 1067 73.54 8.66 53.26
N ARG A 1068 74.88 8.76 53.32
CA ARG A 1068 75.74 7.65 53.79
C ARG A 1068 75.54 7.34 55.27
#